data_AF-A0A9D9HBK4-F1
#
_entry.id   AF-A0A9D9HBK4-F1
#
_cell.length_a   1.000
_cell.length_b   1.000
_cell.length_c   1.000
_cell.angle_alpha   90.00
_cell.angle_beta   90.00
_cell.angle_gamma   90.00
#
_symmetry.space_group_name_H-M   'P 1'
#
loop_
_entity.id
_entity.type
_entity.pdbx_description
1 polymer ?
#
loop_
_entity_poly.entity_id
_entity_poly.type
_entity_poly.pdbx_seq_one_letter_code
_entity_poly.pdbx_strand_id
1 'polypeptide(L)'
;MKLKIILSALLICLCALPDALAQSEQQNYGTDGVAMMVRQANTLYSKGKLEEAKVLYEQALASGDRFFSKKCTAQLDLIRTLMAAREKKSGTVFTISQDTVRINCLGGDYPVHVTGSDWNASVNGSDDWCRIGIDRKMGLVKIYIAPNEGTDDRSTVIEIRNGNGQSKTVQVINEGAPEFLRSSTQSLVFTPTGETSIVDIDANTDWDISDVPGWLEAIKGDSDIRFTADANDDNRDRIAQVRVETPSRNEITINIIQGASLDSLAFSKNDLHFGPEGGDEYIRVLTDADDWRFGDFPYWCQLKRIDDHTIHVHCTPNEPVDMPREASVNVTTGNQTLGINVSQDPKPIVQLIPQDGIGGRRVSFGITAGYIYPMISVNSSSQVTASPVNYATGSRDEQVSYSSSGGFTVGAHADIRLYKNLYLNTGLDFMYYRYRNDLAGRMTMAMPQTSRYYLAGDALASFNEEYTMAELGVPVLFSYRIPVTKTSHFRVDLGPVLSVGLSSDLDLSGKTDSDELRAYRIVNGVRTDEFYDNYVYSSHLNYSGKFDMFSESTSLRTMTSDGNNASSGRESSFDASPYRRVNFGLRAGVGYEFMGISISVSYQWMITNMADRKYWDGDRWTVFDNAAGLMSGYSQHNNLLQVTIGYTFRY
;
A
#
# COMPACT_ATOMS: atom_id res chain seq x y z
N MET A 1 -24.01 6.30 -27.83
CA MET A 1 -23.08 5.15 -27.85
C MET A 1 -21.61 5.62 -27.91
N LYS A 2 -21.18 6.44 -26.94
CA LYS A 2 -19.78 6.83 -26.67
C LYS A 2 -19.66 7.26 -25.20
N LEU A 3 -19.94 6.34 -24.28
CA LEU A 3 -19.78 6.55 -22.83
C LEU A 3 -19.52 5.21 -22.08
N LYS A 4 -18.95 4.22 -22.78
CA LYS A 4 -18.63 2.88 -22.22
C LYS A 4 -17.16 2.48 -22.38
N ILE A 5 -16.29 3.37 -22.87
CA ILE A 5 -14.88 3.05 -23.15
C ILE A 5 -13.91 3.73 -22.17
N ILE A 6 -14.37 4.69 -21.37
CA ILE A 6 -13.50 5.41 -20.42
C ILE A 6 -13.52 4.78 -19.01
N LEU A 7 -14.49 3.91 -18.70
CA LEU A 7 -14.57 3.25 -17.39
C LEU A 7 -13.80 1.92 -17.28
N SER A 8 -13.29 1.39 -18.40
CA SER A 8 -12.59 0.10 -18.45
C SER A 8 -11.07 0.21 -18.30
N ALA A 9 -10.52 1.42 -18.32
CA ALA A 9 -9.09 1.68 -18.32
C ALA A 9 -8.52 2.06 -16.94
N LEU A 10 -9.35 2.11 -15.90
CA LEU A 10 -8.92 2.49 -14.54
C LEU A 10 -8.93 1.33 -13.52
N LEU A 11 -9.15 0.08 -13.96
CA LEU A 11 -9.25 -1.10 -13.08
C LEU A 11 -8.19 -2.19 -13.38
N ILE A 12 -7.09 -1.85 -14.05
CA ILE A 12 -5.99 -2.79 -14.39
C ILE A 12 -4.62 -2.14 -14.09
N CYS A 13 -4.45 -1.60 -12.87
CA CYS A 13 -3.14 -1.15 -12.37
C CYS A 13 -2.96 -1.44 -10.86
N LEU A 14 -3.56 -2.52 -10.37
CA LEU A 14 -3.24 -3.11 -9.07
C LEU A 14 -3.26 -4.63 -9.21
N CYS A 15 -2.14 -5.21 -9.65
CA CYS A 15 -1.75 -6.62 -9.49
C CYS A 15 -0.42 -6.84 -10.22
N ALA A 16 0.71 -6.53 -9.57
CA ALA A 16 2.02 -7.02 -10.01
C ALA A 16 3.06 -6.87 -8.89
N LEU A 17 3.39 -7.98 -8.24
CA LEU A 17 4.64 -8.28 -7.50
C LEU A 17 4.61 -9.81 -7.23
N PRO A 18 5.75 -10.52 -7.12
CA PRO A 18 6.55 -11.04 -8.23
C PRO A 18 6.59 -12.59 -8.29
N ASP A 19 6.93 -13.13 -9.46
CA ASP A 19 7.34 -14.53 -9.67
C ASP A 19 8.71 -14.79 -9.01
N ALA A 20 8.76 -15.72 -8.05
CA ALA A 20 10.00 -16.39 -7.65
C ALA A 20 9.70 -17.77 -7.05
N LEU A 21 10.42 -18.78 -7.56
CA LEU A 21 10.64 -20.14 -7.04
C LEU A 21 9.61 -21.23 -7.41
N ALA A 22 9.75 -21.74 -8.64
CA ALA A 22 9.41 -23.11 -9.00
C ALA A 22 10.66 -24.01 -8.90
N GLN A 23 10.42 -25.26 -8.47
CA GLN A 23 11.35 -26.29 -8.02
C GLN A 23 12.38 -26.78 -9.07
N SER A 24 13.55 -27.22 -8.58
CA SER A 24 14.60 -27.90 -9.34
C SER A 24 14.55 -29.43 -9.19
N GLU A 25 14.41 -30.16 -10.29
CA GLU A 25 14.82 -31.58 -10.43
C GLU A 25 16.25 -31.63 -11.02
N GLN A 26 17.20 -32.32 -10.37
CA GLN A 26 18.55 -32.56 -10.92
C GLN A 26 18.76 -34.06 -11.24
N GLN A 27 19.23 -34.32 -12.46
CA GLN A 27 19.66 -35.63 -12.99
C GLN A 27 21.12 -35.93 -12.57
N ASN A 28 21.39 -37.16 -12.07
CA ASN A 28 22.70 -37.62 -11.62
C ASN A 28 23.74 -37.77 -12.75
N TYR A 29 24.84 -37.02 -12.67
CA TYR A 29 26.04 -37.18 -13.52
C TYR A 29 27.31 -37.18 -12.64
N GLY A 30 28.12 -38.25 -12.72
CA GLY A 30 29.53 -38.26 -12.31
C GLY A 30 29.81 -38.21 -10.80
N THR A 31 29.42 -39.25 -10.06
CA THR A 31 29.77 -39.37 -8.64
C THR A 31 31.27 -39.63 -8.43
N ASP A 32 31.93 -38.84 -7.57
CA ASP A 32 33.38 -38.89 -7.29
C ASP A 32 33.92 -40.28 -6.94
N GLY A 33 33.09 -41.13 -6.30
CA GLY A 33 33.47 -42.50 -5.94
C GLY A 33 33.77 -43.41 -7.14
N VAL A 34 32.96 -43.34 -8.20
CA VAL A 34 33.15 -44.18 -9.41
C VAL A 34 34.40 -43.73 -10.19
N ALA A 35 34.65 -42.41 -10.23
CA ALA A 35 35.85 -41.86 -10.85
C ALA A 35 37.15 -42.31 -10.14
N MET A 36 37.13 -42.40 -8.80
CA MET A 36 38.28 -42.88 -8.02
C MET A 36 38.56 -44.37 -8.27
N MET A 37 37.53 -45.22 -8.28
CA MET A 37 37.67 -46.66 -8.59
C MET A 37 38.29 -46.89 -9.97
N VAL A 38 37.83 -46.18 -11.00
CA VAL A 38 38.36 -46.32 -12.36
C VAL A 38 39.83 -45.89 -12.43
N ARG A 39 40.25 -44.86 -11.68
CA ARG A 39 41.67 -44.46 -11.61
C ARG A 39 42.54 -45.54 -10.95
N GLN A 40 42.06 -46.13 -9.86
CA GLN A 40 42.78 -47.20 -9.17
C GLN A 40 42.90 -48.47 -10.05
N ALA A 41 41.82 -48.83 -10.75
CA ALA A 41 41.81 -49.93 -11.71
C ALA A 41 42.85 -49.73 -12.84
N ASN A 42 42.90 -48.54 -13.45
CA ASN A 42 43.90 -48.20 -14.46
C ASN A 42 45.34 -48.29 -13.91
N THR A 43 45.55 -47.90 -12.64
CA THR A 43 46.86 -47.98 -11.99
C THR A 43 47.29 -49.43 -11.82
N LEU A 44 46.41 -50.30 -11.32
CA LEU A 44 46.70 -51.72 -11.14
C LEU A 44 46.93 -52.43 -12.49
N TYR A 45 46.15 -52.06 -13.51
CA TYR A 45 46.34 -52.54 -14.88
C TYR A 45 47.74 -52.19 -15.41
N SER A 46 48.18 -50.93 -15.24
CA SER A 46 49.52 -50.48 -15.66
C SER A 46 50.66 -51.19 -14.90
N LYS A 47 50.39 -51.67 -13.67
CA LYS A 47 51.34 -52.42 -12.84
C LYS A 47 51.37 -53.93 -13.13
N GLY A 48 50.60 -54.40 -14.12
CA GLY A 48 50.53 -55.83 -14.48
C GLY A 48 49.79 -56.70 -13.46
N LYS A 49 49.10 -56.10 -12.48
CA LYS A 49 48.23 -56.78 -11.51
C LYS A 49 46.83 -56.96 -12.11
N LEU A 50 46.77 -57.84 -13.10
CA LEU A 50 45.60 -58.02 -13.96
C LEU A 50 44.35 -58.49 -13.21
N GLU A 51 44.50 -59.39 -12.23
CA GLU A 51 43.38 -59.90 -11.42
C GLU A 51 42.77 -58.81 -10.53
N GLU A 52 43.60 -58.03 -9.84
CA GLU A 52 43.15 -56.94 -8.97
C GLU A 52 42.51 -55.81 -9.80
N ALA A 53 43.05 -55.51 -10.99
CA ALA A 53 42.49 -54.51 -11.89
C ALA A 53 41.11 -54.93 -12.44
N LYS A 54 40.93 -56.22 -12.74
CA LYS A 54 39.67 -56.78 -13.24
C LYS A 54 38.52 -56.57 -12.25
N VAL A 55 38.75 -56.87 -10.97
CA VAL A 55 37.73 -56.73 -9.91
C VAL A 55 37.24 -55.28 -9.81
N LEU A 56 38.15 -54.30 -9.87
CA LEU A 56 37.76 -52.89 -9.79
C LEU A 56 37.00 -52.38 -11.02
N TYR A 57 37.32 -52.86 -12.24
CA TYR A 57 36.54 -52.50 -13.42
C TYR A 57 35.13 -53.11 -13.41
N GLU A 58 34.96 -54.32 -12.88
CA GLU A 58 33.64 -54.95 -12.72
C GLU A 58 32.79 -54.22 -11.66
N GLN A 59 33.40 -53.80 -10.54
CA GLN A 59 32.73 -52.97 -9.53
C GLN A 59 32.30 -51.60 -10.08
N ALA A 60 33.13 -50.95 -10.89
CA ALA A 60 32.79 -49.67 -11.51
C ALA A 60 31.66 -49.76 -12.55
N LEU A 61 31.39 -50.94 -13.12
CA LEU A 61 30.22 -51.16 -14.00
C LEU A 61 28.94 -51.44 -13.21
N ALA A 62 29.06 -52.12 -12.07
CA ALA A 62 27.93 -52.44 -11.21
C ALA A 62 27.28 -51.19 -10.57
N SER A 63 27.98 -50.05 -10.52
CA SER A 63 27.46 -48.79 -9.99
C SER A 63 26.44 -48.08 -10.90
N GLY A 64 26.26 -48.53 -12.16
CA GLY A 64 25.22 -48.01 -13.07
C GLY A 64 25.52 -46.65 -13.70
N ASP A 65 26.72 -46.09 -13.50
CA ASP A 65 27.12 -44.80 -14.06
C ASP A 65 27.34 -44.88 -15.59
N ARG A 66 26.52 -44.14 -16.34
CA ARG A 66 26.57 -44.14 -17.81
C ARG A 66 27.87 -43.54 -18.37
N PHE A 67 28.58 -42.70 -17.61
CA PHE A 67 29.77 -41.99 -18.08
C PHE A 67 30.98 -42.92 -18.28
N PHE A 68 31.24 -43.86 -17.35
CA PHE A 68 32.42 -44.74 -17.38
C PHE A 68 32.17 -46.11 -18.02
N SER A 69 30.90 -46.47 -18.24
CA SER A 69 30.46 -47.77 -18.74
C SER A 69 31.24 -48.27 -19.97
N LYS A 70 31.41 -47.42 -20.99
CA LYS A 70 32.09 -47.77 -22.25
C LYS A 70 33.59 -48.03 -22.08
N LYS A 71 34.24 -47.43 -21.08
CA LYS A 71 35.69 -47.57 -20.85
C LYS A 71 36.01 -48.83 -20.03
N CYS A 72 35.20 -49.12 -19.02
CA CYS A 72 35.40 -50.31 -18.17
C CYS A 72 35.18 -51.61 -18.95
N THR A 73 34.18 -51.68 -19.82
CA THR A 73 33.92 -52.87 -20.64
C THR A 73 35.09 -53.20 -21.57
N ALA A 74 35.62 -52.19 -22.28
CA ALA A 74 36.75 -52.37 -23.18
C ALA A 74 38.01 -52.90 -22.47
N GLN A 75 38.27 -52.46 -21.24
CA GLN A 75 39.47 -52.86 -20.51
C GLN A 75 39.39 -54.27 -19.92
N LEU A 76 38.19 -54.71 -19.54
CA LEU A 76 37.96 -56.07 -19.03
C LEU A 76 38.21 -57.14 -20.10
N ASP A 77 37.80 -56.89 -21.34
CA ASP A 77 38.06 -57.81 -22.45
C ASP A 77 39.56 -57.99 -22.70
N LEU A 78 40.35 -56.93 -22.52
CA LEU A 78 41.79 -56.94 -22.72
C LEU A 78 42.51 -57.71 -21.61
N ILE A 79 42.09 -57.53 -20.34
CA ILE A 79 42.62 -58.27 -19.19
C ILE A 79 42.38 -59.77 -19.34
N ARG A 80 41.16 -60.18 -19.72
CA ARG A 80 40.81 -61.60 -19.90
C ARG A 80 41.71 -62.28 -20.94
N THR A 81 42.08 -61.56 -21.99
CA THR A 81 42.98 -62.07 -23.03
C THR A 81 44.41 -62.30 -22.50
N LEU A 82 44.91 -61.43 -21.62
CA LEU A 82 46.28 -61.51 -21.10
C LEU A 82 46.48 -62.63 -20.07
N MET A 83 45.48 -62.95 -19.26
CA MET A 83 45.62 -63.97 -18.20
C MET A 83 45.62 -65.39 -18.75
N ALA A 84 44.88 -65.64 -19.84
CA ALA A 84 44.87 -66.92 -20.54
C ALA A 84 46.26 -67.32 -21.08
N ALA A 85 47.19 -66.38 -21.25
CA ALA A 85 48.53 -66.63 -21.76
C ALA A 85 49.55 -67.09 -20.70
N ARG A 86 49.25 -67.02 -19.38
CA ARG A 86 50.26 -67.11 -18.30
C ARG A 86 50.44 -68.51 -17.65
N GLU A 87 49.55 -69.48 -17.87
CA GLU A 87 49.50 -70.73 -17.08
C GLU A 87 50.20 -71.99 -17.68
N LYS A 88 51.46 -71.93 -18.11
CA LYS A 88 52.21 -73.16 -18.47
C LYS A 88 53.64 -73.21 -17.90
N LYS A 89 53.83 -73.88 -16.73
CA LYS A 89 54.93 -74.87 -16.40
C LYS A 89 55.22 -75.14 -14.88
N SER A 90 55.06 -76.41 -14.46
CA SER A 90 55.99 -77.31 -13.67
C SER A 90 55.98 -77.48 -12.11
N GLY A 91 55.64 -78.70 -11.62
CA GLY A 91 56.40 -79.67 -10.74
C GLY A 91 56.60 -79.51 -9.20
N THR A 92 56.31 -80.55 -8.36
CA THR A 92 55.91 -80.49 -6.91
C THR A 92 56.83 -81.20 -5.83
N VAL A 93 56.97 -80.62 -4.62
CA VAL A 93 57.51 -81.17 -3.32
C VAL A 93 56.44 -81.04 -2.20
N PHE A 94 56.34 -81.92 -1.18
CA PHE A 94 55.28 -81.79 -0.14
C PHE A 94 55.53 -80.63 0.86
N THR A 95 54.81 -79.52 0.69
CA THR A 95 54.94 -78.30 1.51
C THR A 95 53.59 -77.60 1.67
N ILE A 96 53.45 -76.81 2.74
CA ILE A 96 52.31 -75.90 2.92
C ILE A 96 52.79 -74.45 2.78
N SER A 97 51.93 -73.57 2.30
CA SER A 97 52.30 -72.17 2.05
C SER A 97 52.60 -71.37 3.32
N GLN A 98 52.01 -71.73 4.46
CA GLN A 98 52.18 -71.06 5.75
C GLN A 98 51.66 -71.94 6.91
N ASP A 99 52.17 -71.71 8.12
CA ASP A 99 51.83 -72.44 9.35
C ASP A 99 50.99 -71.62 10.36
N THR A 100 50.77 -70.33 10.08
CA THR A 100 49.92 -69.44 10.89
C THR A 100 49.07 -68.55 9.98
N VAL A 101 47.79 -68.40 10.30
CA VAL A 101 46.84 -67.53 9.60
C VAL A 101 46.18 -66.63 10.63
N ARG A 102 46.41 -65.32 10.53
CA ARG A 102 45.74 -64.32 11.35
C ARG A 102 44.72 -63.57 10.51
N ILE A 103 43.46 -63.60 10.94
CA ILE A 103 42.30 -63.04 10.24
C ILE A 103 41.68 -61.99 11.16
N ASN A 104 41.28 -60.86 10.60
CA ASN A 104 40.65 -59.80 11.37
C ASN A 104 39.24 -60.22 11.85
N CYS A 105 38.67 -59.46 12.76
CA CYS A 105 37.36 -59.71 13.36
C CYS A 105 36.19 -59.86 12.37
N LEU A 106 36.32 -59.38 11.12
CA LEU A 106 35.27 -59.51 10.11
C LEU A 106 35.17 -60.94 9.53
N GLY A 107 36.17 -61.79 9.75
CA GLY A 107 36.24 -63.12 9.18
C GLY A 107 36.45 -63.14 7.66
N GLY A 108 36.06 -64.23 7.01
CA GLY A 108 36.18 -64.44 5.57
C GLY A 108 36.90 -65.74 5.19
N ASP A 109 37.24 -65.83 3.90
CA ASP A 109 37.81 -67.04 3.30
C ASP A 109 39.32 -66.89 3.08
N TYR A 110 40.11 -67.85 3.56
CA TYR A 110 41.56 -67.84 3.45
C TYR A 110 42.11 -69.12 2.79
N PRO A 111 42.82 -69.03 1.66
CA PRO A 111 43.42 -70.19 1.01
C PRO A 111 44.80 -70.55 1.59
N VAL A 112 45.00 -71.82 1.95
CA VAL A 112 46.32 -72.41 2.25
C VAL A 112 46.68 -73.39 1.14
N HIS A 113 47.79 -73.16 0.45
CA HIS A 113 48.23 -74.04 -0.63
C HIS A 113 49.05 -75.19 -0.08
N VAL A 114 48.75 -76.40 -0.54
CA VAL A 114 49.43 -77.65 -0.20
C VAL A 114 50.00 -78.23 -1.49
N THR A 115 51.32 -78.19 -1.59
CA THR A 115 52.06 -78.84 -2.67
C THR A 115 52.28 -80.29 -2.26
N GLY A 116 52.15 -81.27 -3.18
CA GLY A 116 52.40 -82.70 -2.95
C GLY A 116 51.18 -83.59 -3.26
N SER A 117 51.41 -84.91 -3.34
CA SER A 117 50.39 -85.92 -3.69
C SER A 117 49.82 -86.61 -2.44
N ASP A 118 48.54 -87.02 -2.53
CA ASP A 118 47.83 -87.81 -1.51
C ASP A 118 47.81 -87.21 -0.10
N TRP A 119 47.21 -86.02 0.06
CA TRP A 119 47.04 -85.37 1.37
C TRP A 119 45.58 -85.07 1.73
N ASN A 120 45.31 -84.88 3.03
CA ASN A 120 44.02 -84.49 3.59
C ASN A 120 44.19 -83.46 4.73
N ALA A 121 43.14 -82.69 5.03
CA ALA A 121 43.14 -81.69 6.10
C ALA A 121 41.94 -81.85 7.04
N SER A 122 42.10 -81.52 8.32
CA SER A 122 41.04 -81.53 9.34
C SER A 122 41.24 -80.40 10.35
N VAL A 123 40.15 -79.81 10.85
CA VAL A 123 40.20 -78.86 11.98
C VAL A 123 40.23 -79.67 13.28
N ASN A 124 41.15 -79.35 14.18
CA ASN A 124 41.19 -79.92 15.53
C ASN A 124 40.23 -79.12 16.43
N GLY A 125 39.02 -79.65 16.61
CA GLY A 125 37.96 -79.03 17.41
C GLY A 125 36.68 -78.83 16.62
N SER A 126 35.53 -78.84 17.31
CA SER A 126 34.22 -78.54 16.73
C SER A 126 33.91 -77.04 16.87
N ASP A 127 34.75 -76.19 16.29
CA ASP A 127 34.57 -74.75 16.35
C ASP A 127 33.61 -74.28 15.24
N ASP A 128 32.39 -73.88 15.60
CA ASP A 128 31.34 -73.47 14.65
C ASP A 128 31.74 -72.27 13.77
N TRP A 129 32.72 -71.48 14.25
CA TRP A 129 33.23 -70.29 13.60
C TRP A 129 34.36 -70.55 12.59
N CYS A 130 34.96 -71.73 12.55
CA CYS A 130 36.04 -72.09 11.62
C CYS A 130 35.74 -73.38 10.87
N ARG A 131 35.56 -73.27 9.55
CA ARG A 131 35.28 -74.43 8.66
C ARG A 131 36.34 -74.53 7.57
N ILE A 132 36.58 -75.73 7.05
CA ILE A 132 37.54 -75.92 5.95
C ILE A 132 36.89 -76.60 4.74
N GLY A 133 37.30 -76.18 3.54
CA GLY A 133 36.98 -76.82 2.27
C GLY A 133 38.26 -77.27 1.57
N ILE A 134 38.31 -78.51 1.07
CA ILE A 134 39.50 -79.08 0.44
C ILE A 134 39.31 -79.15 -1.07
N ASP A 135 40.16 -78.47 -1.83
CA ASP A 135 40.25 -78.59 -3.29
C ASP A 135 41.54 -79.32 -3.68
N ARG A 136 41.42 -80.63 -3.91
CA ARG A 136 42.55 -81.50 -4.26
C ARG A 136 43.08 -81.24 -5.68
N LYS A 137 42.27 -80.70 -6.59
CA LYS A 137 42.72 -80.43 -7.98
C LYS A 137 43.65 -79.22 -8.03
N MET A 138 43.40 -78.24 -7.17
CA MET A 138 44.20 -77.02 -7.08
C MET A 138 45.28 -77.06 -5.99
N GLY A 139 45.32 -78.12 -5.18
CA GLY A 139 46.26 -78.23 -4.07
C GLY A 139 45.96 -77.22 -2.96
N LEU A 140 44.70 -77.07 -2.54
CA LEU A 140 44.27 -75.93 -1.71
C LEU A 140 43.32 -76.33 -0.57
N VAL A 141 43.54 -75.78 0.62
CA VAL A 141 42.65 -75.82 1.78
C VAL A 141 42.06 -74.42 1.98
N LYS A 142 40.77 -74.23 1.72
CA LYS A 142 40.04 -72.98 2.00
C LYS A 142 39.58 -72.99 3.44
N ILE A 143 39.95 -71.99 4.22
CA ILE A 143 39.52 -71.79 5.60
C ILE A 143 38.42 -70.74 5.58
N TYR A 144 37.26 -71.03 6.15
CA TYR A 144 36.10 -70.15 6.23
C TYR A 144 35.93 -69.72 7.69
N ILE A 145 36.07 -68.43 7.96
CA ILE A 145 35.99 -67.86 9.31
C ILE A 145 34.76 -66.96 9.44
N ALA A 146 33.91 -67.20 10.44
CA ALA A 146 32.81 -66.31 10.80
C ALA A 146 33.33 -65.04 11.51
N PRO A 147 32.62 -63.90 11.44
CA PRO A 147 32.97 -62.69 12.18
C PRO A 147 33.07 -62.95 13.69
N ASN A 148 34.04 -62.32 14.35
CA ASN A 148 34.20 -62.29 15.80
C ASN A 148 33.68 -60.95 16.33
N GLU A 149 32.49 -60.97 16.94
CA GLU A 149 31.83 -59.75 17.45
C GLU A 149 32.30 -59.37 18.87
N GLY A 150 32.94 -60.30 19.59
CA GLY A 150 33.53 -60.06 20.91
C GLY A 150 34.92 -59.42 20.83
N THR A 151 35.36 -58.80 21.91
CA THR A 151 36.64 -58.07 22.00
C THR A 151 37.86 -58.96 22.17
N ASP A 152 37.69 -60.24 22.48
CA ASP A 152 38.78 -61.19 22.70
C ASP A 152 39.16 -61.96 21.42
N ASP A 153 40.46 -62.17 21.21
CA ASP A 153 40.99 -63.05 20.16
C ASP A 153 40.54 -64.50 20.41
N ARG A 154 40.09 -65.19 19.36
CA ARG A 154 39.78 -66.63 19.38
C ARG A 154 40.68 -67.40 18.41
N SER A 155 41.08 -68.62 18.76
CA SER A 155 42.00 -69.40 17.91
C SER A 155 41.67 -70.89 17.87
N THR A 156 42.05 -71.53 16.77
CA THR A 156 41.92 -72.98 16.53
C THR A 156 43.07 -73.49 15.66
N VAL A 157 43.19 -74.81 15.48
CA VAL A 157 44.32 -75.43 14.75
C VAL A 157 43.81 -76.36 13.65
N ILE A 158 44.37 -76.26 12.45
CA ILE A 158 44.10 -77.14 11.31
C ILE A 158 45.29 -78.08 11.11
N GLU A 159 45.05 -79.37 10.95
CA GLU A 159 46.06 -80.38 10.69
C GLU A 159 45.98 -80.91 9.25
N ILE A 160 47.11 -80.98 8.54
CA ILE A 160 47.24 -81.44 7.16
C ILE A 160 48.20 -82.62 7.12
N ARG A 161 47.73 -83.80 6.68
CA ARG A 161 48.49 -85.06 6.65
C ARG A 161 48.60 -85.63 5.24
N ASN A 162 49.78 -86.14 4.86
CA ASN A 162 49.98 -86.88 3.62
C ASN A 162 49.90 -88.42 3.82
N GLY A 163 49.77 -89.16 2.71
CA GLY A 163 49.65 -90.62 2.69
C GLY A 163 50.89 -91.37 3.18
N ASN A 164 52.03 -90.68 3.34
CA ASN A 164 53.26 -91.22 3.92
C ASN A 164 53.35 -90.99 5.44
N GLY A 165 52.32 -90.42 6.06
CA GLY A 165 52.24 -90.21 7.52
C GLY A 165 52.89 -88.92 8.03
N GLN A 166 53.35 -88.01 7.16
CA GLN A 166 53.86 -86.71 7.58
C GLN A 166 52.70 -85.73 7.83
N SER A 167 52.75 -85.00 8.94
CA SER A 167 51.75 -83.98 9.32
C SER A 167 52.35 -82.59 9.41
N LYS A 168 51.57 -81.57 9.03
CA LYS A 168 51.84 -80.15 9.23
C LYS A 168 50.59 -79.48 9.81
N THR A 169 50.78 -78.55 10.73
CA THR A 169 49.68 -77.82 11.39
C THR A 169 49.66 -76.36 10.99
N VAL A 170 48.47 -75.78 10.93
CA VAL A 170 48.21 -74.37 10.67
C VAL A 170 47.41 -73.80 11.84
N GLN A 171 47.97 -72.85 12.58
CA GLN A 171 47.24 -72.13 13.62
C GLN A 171 46.39 -71.02 13.00
N VAL A 172 45.10 -70.97 13.31
CA VAL A 172 44.17 -69.93 12.85
C VAL A 172 43.76 -69.06 14.02
N ILE A 173 44.03 -67.77 13.94
CA ILE A 173 43.68 -66.77 14.95
C ILE A 173 42.72 -65.77 14.31
N ASN A 174 41.54 -65.60 14.89
CA ASN A 174 40.58 -64.57 14.53
C ASN A 174 40.60 -63.49 15.61
N GLU A 175 40.97 -62.27 15.22
CA GLU A 175 41.14 -61.15 16.14
C GLU A 175 39.80 -60.72 16.77
N GLY A 176 39.85 -60.20 18.00
CA GLY A 176 38.72 -59.54 18.64
C GLY A 176 38.25 -58.30 17.88
N ALA A 177 36.94 -58.02 17.89
CA ALA A 177 36.40 -56.77 17.40
C ALA A 177 36.87 -55.60 18.28
N PRO A 178 37.12 -54.41 17.70
CA PRO A 178 37.33 -53.21 18.50
C PRO A 178 36.15 -52.96 19.43
N GLU A 179 36.44 -52.53 20.65
CA GLU A 179 35.42 -52.12 21.59
C GLU A 179 34.66 -50.90 21.06
N PHE A 180 33.33 -50.88 21.25
CA PHE A 180 32.52 -49.70 21.01
C PHE A 180 31.49 -49.50 22.12
N LEU A 181 31.16 -48.23 22.36
CA LEU A 181 30.09 -47.79 23.23
C LEU A 181 29.41 -46.61 22.54
N ARG A 182 28.09 -46.68 22.35
CA ARG A 182 27.28 -45.64 21.70
C ARG A 182 25.94 -45.50 22.42
N SER A 183 25.43 -44.27 22.49
CA SER A 183 24.08 -43.99 22.97
C SER A 183 23.19 -43.46 21.85
N SER A 184 21.87 -43.64 21.97
CA SER A 184 20.90 -43.05 21.04
C SER A 184 20.82 -41.52 21.15
N THR A 185 21.17 -40.94 22.31
CA THR A 185 21.32 -39.50 22.52
C THR A 185 22.41 -39.17 23.55
N GLN A 186 23.00 -37.98 23.45
CA GLN A 186 23.99 -37.42 24.38
C GLN A 186 23.50 -36.14 25.08
N SER A 187 22.24 -35.75 24.84
CA SER A 187 21.61 -34.62 25.52
C SER A 187 20.12 -34.92 25.77
N LEU A 188 19.68 -34.72 27.00
CA LEU A 188 18.27 -34.80 27.39
C LEU A 188 17.83 -33.46 27.97
N VAL A 189 16.62 -33.05 27.63
CA VAL A 189 15.98 -31.84 28.17
C VAL A 189 14.69 -32.25 28.86
N PHE A 190 14.60 -31.98 30.16
CA PHE A 190 13.43 -32.25 30.98
C PHE A 190 12.63 -30.97 31.23
N THR A 191 11.32 -31.12 31.34
CA THR A 191 10.43 -30.02 31.74
C THR A 191 10.62 -29.67 33.23
N PRO A 192 10.27 -28.44 33.65
CA PRO A 192 10.38 -28.03 35.06
C PRO A 192 9.54 -28.90 36.01
N THR A 193 8.44 -29.49 35.53
CA THR A 193 7.55 -30.34 36.35
C THR A 193 8.08 -31.76 36.60
N GLY A 194 9.20 -32.14 35.98
CA GLY A 194 9.73 -33.51 36.00
C GLY A 194 9.13 -34.40 34.91
N GLU A 195 9.94 -35.30 34.37
CA GLU A 195 9.58 -36.22 33.28
C GLU A 195 10.52 -37.44 33.27
N THR A 196 10.11 -38.52 32.60
CA THR A 196 10.94 -39.72 32.37
C THR A 196 11.32 -39.83 30.89
N SER A 197 12.57 -40.17 30.60
CA SER A 197 13.09 -40.45 29.26
C SER A 197 13.95 -41.71 29.25
N ILE A 198 14.04 -42.40 28.11
CA ILE A 198 14.82 -43.63 27.92
C ILE A 198 15.90 -43.37 26.86
N VAL A 199 17.12 -43.86 27.11
CA VAL A 199 18.26 -43.78 26.20
C VAL A 199 18.77 -45.19 25.94
N ASP A 200 18.82 -45.60 24.67
CA ASP A 200 19.35 -46.89 24.27
C ASP A 200 20.89 -46.85 24.26
N ILE A 201 21.52 -47.92 24.73
CA ILE A 201 22.97 -48.12 24.78
C ILE A 201 23.35 -49.34 23.94
N ASP A 202 24.22 -49.11 22.96
CA ASP A 202 24.76 -50.14 22.06
C ASP A 202 26.26 -50.30 22.34
N ALA A 203 26.63 -51.49 22.83
CA ALA A 203 28.01 -51.84 23.21
C ALA A 203 28.28 -53.34 23.02
N ASN A 204 29.51 -53.69 22.62
CA ASN A 204 29.99 -55.08 22.58
C ASN A 204 30.80 -55.49 23.81
N THR A 205 30.77 -54.67 24.86
CA THR A 205 31.37 -54.91 26.17
C THR A 205 30.41 -54.45 27.26
N ASP A 206 30.63 -54.89 28.50
CA ASP A 206 29.85 -54.41 29.64
C ASP A 206 30.15 -52.93 29.92
N TRP A 207 29.24 -52.24 30.60
CA TRP A 207 29.30 -50.80 30.85
C TRP A 207 28.62 -50.45 32.16
N ASP A 208 29.00 -49.35 32.80
CA ASP A 208 28.40 -48.89 34.07
C ASP A 208 28.04 -47.40 34.01
N ILE A 209 27.18 -46.94 34.92
CA ILE A 209 26.69 -45.56 34.99
C ILE A 209 27.22 -44.89 36.26
N SER A 210 27.73 -43.67 36.14
CA SER A 210 28.19 -42.85 37.27
C SER A 210 27.82 -41.38 37.13
N ASP A 211 28.11 -40.59 38.17
CA ASP A 211 27.85 -39.13 38.24
C ASP A 211 26.37 -38.70 38.12
N VAL A 212 25.47 -39.54 38.63
CA VAL A 212 24.04 -39.24 38.69
C VAL A 212 23.76 -38.25 39.84
N PRO A 213 23.23 -37.04 39.57
CA PRO A 213 22.94 -36.05 40.60
C PRO A 213 21.72 -36.45 41.42
N GLY A 214 21.59 -35.93 42.65
CA GLY A 214 20.51 -36.33 43.57
C GLY A 214 19.08 -35.97 43.16
N TRP A 215 18.88 -35.17 42.11
CA TRP A 215 17.57 -34.80 41.54
C TRP A 215 17.18 -35.62 40.30
N LEU A 216 18.04 -36.55 39.90
CA LEU A 216 17.86 -37.42 38.73
C LEU A 216 18.01 -38.88 39.17
N GLU A 217 17.04 -39.71 38.83
CA GLU A 217 17.14 -41.16 38.97
C GLU A 217 17.58 -41.77 37.63
N ALA A 218 18.55 -42.68 37.64
CA ALA A 218 19.02 -43.41 36.45
C ALA A 218 19.01 -44.92 36.73
N ILE A 219 18.23 -45.68 35.96
CA ILE A 219 18.08 -47.14 36.10
C ILE A 219 18.70 -47.82 34.88
N LYS A 220 19.75 -48.64 35.09
CA LYS A 220 20.41 -49.45 34.05
C LYS A 220 19.55 -50.66 33.67
N GLY A 221 19.24 -50.81 32.38
CA GLY A 221 18.76 -52.05 31.77
C GLY A 221 19.86 -52.78 30.99
N ASP A 222 19.49 -53.84 30.25
CA ASP A 222 20.45 -54.66 29.51
C ASP A 222 21.05 -53.92 28.29
N SER A 223 20.26 -53.03 27.66
CA SER A 223 20.66 -52.23 26.49
C SER A 223 20.11 -50.80 26.52
N ASP A 224 19.68 -50.31 27.69
CA ASP A 224 19.11 -48.98 27.84
C ASP A 224 19.32 -48.39 29.24
N ILE A 225 19.07 -47.09 29.37
CA ILE A 225 19.08 -46.34 30.62
C ILE A 225 17.77 -45.56 30.72
N ARG A 226 17.03 -45.75 31.80
CA ARG A 226 15.83 -44.96 32.11
C ARG A 226 16.18 -43.83 33.07
N PHE A 227 16.01 -42.60 32.61
CA PHE A 227 16.20 -41.37 33.40
C PHE A 227 14.86 -40.79 33.87
N THR A 228 14.74 -40.46 35.16
CA THR A 228 13.58 -39.76 35.72
C THR A 228 14.06 -38.53 36.49
N ALA A 229 13.62 -37.34 36.07
CA ALA A 229 13.97 -36.09 36.76
C ALA A 229 12.85 -35.66 37.72
N ASP A 230 13.22 -35.30 38.95
CA ASP A 230 12.30 -34.64 39.91
C ASP A 230 11.90 -33.25 39.42
N ALA A 231 10.87 -32.64 39.98
CA ALA A 231 10.52 -31.25 39.68
C ALA A 231 11.67 -30.28 40.00
N ASN A 232 11.84 -29.24 39.17
CA ASN A 232 12.77 -28.15 39.38
C ASN A 232 12.00 -26.90 39.83
N ASP A 233 11.91 -26.70 41.14
CA ASP A 233 11.21 -25.55 41.73
C ASP A 233 12.07 -24.26 41.71
N ASP A 234 13.34 -24.35 41.31
CA ASP A 234 14.24 -23.20 41.23
C ASP A 234 14.02 -22.39 39.94
N ASN A 235 14.22 -21.07 40.02
CA ASN A 235 14.13 -20.13 38.90
C ASN A 235 15.39 -20.08 38.02
N ARG A 236 16.14 -21.18 37.99
CA ARG A 236 17.34 -21.35 37.17
C ARG A 236 17.38 -22.76 36.58
N ASP A 237 17.93 -22.88 35.39
CA ASP A 237 18.18 -24.18 34.78
C ASP A 237 19.20 -24.95 35.64
N ARG A 238 18.96 -26.25 35.82
CA ARG A 238 19.94 -27.16 36.44
C ARG A 238 20.48 -28.12 35.40
N ILE A 239 21.80 -28.31 35.43
CA ILE A 239 22.55 -29.07 34.44
C ILE A 239 23.36 -30.15 35.16
N ALA A 240 23.39 -31.35 34.61
CA ALA A 240 24.24 -32.45 35.06
C ALA A 240 24.84 -33.20 33.88
N GLN A 241 25.91 -33.95 34.16
CA GLN A 241 26.61 -34.78 33.19
C GLN A 241 26.68 -36.20 33.75
N VAL A 242 25.87 -37.09 33.20
CA VAL A 242 25.88 -38.51 33.57
C VAL A 242 26.90 -39.23 32.70
N ARG A 243 27.76 -40.04 33.32
CA ARG A 243 28.84 -40.76 32.64
C ARG A 243 28.46 -42.22 32.46
N VAL A 244 28.66 -42.74 31.25
CA VAL A 244 28.58 -44.18 30.97
C VAL A 244 29.98 -44.64 30.56
N GLU A 245 30.53 -45.63 31.25
CA GLU A 245 31.93 -46.04 31.10
C GLU A 245 32.05 -47.57 30.96
N THR A 246 32.93 -48.02 30.08
CA THR A 246 33.29 -49.44 29.93
C THR A 246 34.49 -49.83 30.83
N PRO A 247 34.73 -51.13 31.10
CA PRO A 247 35.90 -51.58 31.85
C PRO A 247 37.26 -51.12 31.30
N SER A 248 37.35 -50.81 29.99
CA SER A 248 38.59 -50.32 29.35
C SER A 248 38.76 -48.79 29.43
N ARG A 249 37.83 -48.09 30.10
CA ARG A 249 37.75 -46.63 30.23
C ARG A 249 37.33 -45.90 28.95
N ASN A 250 36.57 -46.54 28.08
CA ASN A 250 35.86 -45.83 27.02
C ASN A 250 34.60 -45.20 27.65
N GLU A 251 34.44 -43.88 27.52
CA GLU A 251 33.37 -43.13 28.16
C GLU A 251 32.51 -42.34 27.17
N ILE A 252 31.22 -42.23 27.48
CA ILE A 252 30.31 -41.26 26.88
C ILE A 252 29.64 -40.43 27.98
N THR A 253 29.40 -39.16 27.70
CA THR A 253 28.71 -38.24 28.63
C THR A 253 27.35 -37.87 28.08
N ILE A 254 26.31 -38.06 28.89
CA ILE A 254 24.95 -37.62 28.60
C ILE A 254 24.70 -36.33 29.39
N ASN A 255 24.52 -35.22 28.67
CA ASN A 255 24.19 -33.93 29.27
C ASN A 255 22.69 -33.91 29.60
N ILE A 256 22.37 -33.59 30.85
CA ILE A 256 21.00 -33.50 31.34
C ILE A 256 20.73 -32.03 31.66
N ILE A 257 19.73 -31.46 31.02
CA ILE A 257 19.28 -30.08 31.25
C ILE A 257 17.83 -30.16 31.73
N GLN A 258 17.51 -29.51 32.84
CA GLN A 258 16.13 -29.31 33.25
C GLN A 258 15.83 -27.83 33.36
N GLY A 259 14.79 -27.39 32.67
CA GLY A 259 14.39 -25.98 32.62
C GLY A 259 13.99 -25.43 33.99
N ALA A 260 14.20 -24.13 34.17
CA ALA A 260 13.75 -23.36 35.34
C ALA A 260 12.21 -23.35 35.50
N SER A 261 11.77 -23.28 36.75
CA SER A 261 10.46 -22.75 37.10
C SER A 261 10.38 -21.26 36.69
N LEU A 262 9.28 -20.82 36.09
CA LEU A 262 9.10 -19.42 35.67
C LEU A 262 8.85 -18.53 36.90
N ASP A 263 9.54 -17.36 36.99
CA ASP A 263 9.11 -16.27 37.89
C ASP A 263 7.62 -15.97 37.64
N SER A 264 6.84 -15.62 38.65
CA SER A 264 5.50 -15.07 38.43
C SER A 264 5.58 -13.54 38.45
N LEU A 265 5.10 -12.88 37.39
CA LEU A 265 4.84 -11.44 37.39
C LEU A 265 3.38 -11.23 36.97
N ALA A 266 2.62 -10.53 37.79
CA ALA A 266 1.25 -10.13 37.47
C ALA A 266 0.93 -8.76 38.06
N PHE A 267 -0.03 -8.08 37.45
CA PHE A 267 -0.55 -6.80 37.94
C PHE A 267 -2.01 -6.94 38.34
N SER A 268 -2.45 -6.19 39.35
CA SER A 268 -3.89 -6.09 39.66
C SER A 268 -4.70 -5.48 38.50
N LYS A 269 -4.03 -4.70 37.64
CA LYS A 269 -4.55 -4.14 36.40
C LYS A 269 -3.36 -3.76 35.50
N ASN A 270 -3.48 -4.02 34.20
CA ASN A 270 -2.43 -3.77 33.20
C ASN A 270 -2.92 -2.90 32.02
N ASP A 271 -4.19 -2.49 32.03
CA ASP A 271 -4.77 -1.54 31.10
C ASP A 271 -5.47 -0.43 31.91
N LEU A 272 -4.95 0.79 31.80
CA LEU A 272 -5.45 1.96 32.50
C LEU A 272 -6.12 2.90 31.50
N HIS A 273 -7.35 3.27 31.80
CA HIS A 273 -8.13 4.21 31.02
C HIS A 273 -8.38 5.48 31.85
N PHE A 274 -7.86 6.60 31.38
CA PHE A 274 -8.09 7.91 32.00
C PHE A 274 -9.02 8.77 31.13
N GLY A 275 -9.90 9.50 31.80
CA GLY A 275 -10.63 10.58 31.15
C GLY A 275 -9.74 11.78 30.80
N PRO A 276 -10.30 12.79 30.12
CA PRO A 276 -9.55 13.95 29.62
C PRO A 276 -8.88 14.81 30.71
N GLU A 277 -9.42 14.81 31.92
CA GLU A 277 -8.86 15.54 33.07
C GLU A 277 -7.69 14.82 33.73
N GLY A 278 -7.39 13.57 33.32
CA GLY A 278 -6.37 12.75 33.96
C GLY A 278 -6.79 12.27 35.34
N GLY A 279 -5.82 11.93 36.18
CA GLY A 279 -6.03 11.44 37.54
C GLY A 279 -4.92 10.53 38.05
N ASP A 280 -5.14 9.95 39.23
CA ASP A 280 -4.21 9.04 39.90
C ASP A 280 -4.80 7.63 39.99
N GLU A 281 -3.99 6.62 39.68
CA GLU A 281 -4.33 5.20 39.79
C GLU A 281 -3.19 4.42 40.48
N TYR A 282 -3.55 3.36 41.21
CA TYR A 282 -2.58 2.50 41.91
C TYR A 282 -2.65 1.07 41.38
N ILE A 283 -1.50 0.51 41.00
CA ILE A 283 -1.36 -0.87 40.51
C ILE A 283 -0.61 -1.69 41.56
N ARG A 284 -1.14 -2.86 41.92
CA ARG A 284 -0.39 -3.84 42.73
C ARG A 284 0.43 -4.76 41.82
N VAL A 285 1.71 -4.93 42.17
CA VAL A 285 2.64 -5.88 41.57
C VAL A 285 2.65 -7.15 42.42
N LEU A 286 2.33 -8.27 41.77
CA LEU A 286 2.34 -9.60 42.37
C LEU A 286 3.48 -10.37 41.73
N THR A 287 4.58 -10.55 42.47
CA THR A 287 5.74 -11.29 41.99
C THR A 287 6.44 -12.03 43.12
N ASP A 288 7.06 -13.16 42.78
CA ASP A 288 7.97 -13.95 43.62
C ASP A 288 9.45 -13.64 43.36
N ALA A 289 9.75 -12.71 42.45
CA ALA A 289 11.10 -12.25 42.18
C ALA A 289 11.62 -11.32 43.29
N ASP A 290 12.91 -11.47 43.64
CA ASP A 290 13.58 -10.67 44.68
C ASP A 290 13.65 -9.17 44.34
N ASP A 291 13.58 -8.78 43.06
CA ASP A 291 13.54 -7.38 42.62
C ASP A 291 12.85 -7.21 41.25
N TRP A 292 12.32 -6.00 41.01
CA TRP A 292 11.68 -5.61 39.75
C TRP A 292 11.85 -4.11 39.45
N ARG A 293 11.90 -3.78 38.16
CA ARG A 293 12.12 -2.42 37.65
C ARG A 293 11.08 -2.05 36.58
N PHE A 294 10.80 -0.75 36.44
CA PHE A 294 9.98 -0.20 35.36
C PHE A 294 10.71 0.96 34.68
N GLY A 295 10.43 1.14 33.39
CA GLY A 295 11.00 2.22 32.59
C GLY A 295 10.31 3.57 32.80
N ASP A 296 10.88 4.61 32.17
CA ASP A 296 10.29 5.95 32.16
C ASP A 296 9.04 6.00 31.26
N PHE A 297 8.03 6.73 31.74
CA PHE A 297 6.85 7.08 30.95
C PHE A 297 7.01 8.42 30.23
N PRO A 298 6.18 8.71 29.21
CA PRO A 298 6.08 10.05 28.64
C PRO A 298 5.76 11.11 29.70
N TYR A 299 6.20 12.36 29.51
CA TYR A 299 6.04 13.45 30.49
C TYR A 299 4.60 13.68 31.03
N TRP A 300 3.57 13.22 30.31
CA TRP A 300 2.17 13.38 30.66
C TRP A 300 1.60 12.26 31.55
N CYS A 301 2.32 11.14 31.70
CA CYS A 301 1.99 10.04 32.60
C CYS A 301 3.23 9.72 33.44
N GLN A 302 3.16 9.78 34.77
CA GLN A 302 4.32 9.57 35.63
C GLN A 302 4.10 8.36 36.51
N LEU A 303 5.04 7.42 36.49
CA LEU A 303 5.04 6.27 37.39
C LEU A 303 6.04 6.45 38.53
N LYS A 304 5.60 6.09 39.74
CA LYS A 304 6.45 6.13 40.94
C LYS A 304 6.25 4.86 41.76
N ARG A 305 7.35 4.19 42.10
CA ARG A 305 7.36 3.08 43.07
C ARG A 305 7.06 3.66 44.43
N ILE A 306 6.00 3.17 45.07
CA ILE A 306 5.68 3.54 46.46
C ILE A 306 6.39 2.58 47.42
N ASP A 307 6.32 1.29 47.11
CA ASP A 307 6.88 0.18 47.90
C ASP A 307 7.17 -1.03 46.99
N ASP A 308 7.44 -2.20 47.59
CA ASP A 308 7.80 -3.43 46.87
C ASP A 308 6.64 -4.07 46.08
N HIS A 309 5.41 -3.63 46.30
CA HIS A 309 4.22 -4.22 45.69
C HIS A 309 3.29 -3.20 45.02
N THR A 310 3.65 -1.91 44.98
CA THR A 310 2.71 -0.87 44.54
C THR A 310 3.37 0.17 43.63
N ILE A 311 2.73 0.42 42.49
CA ILE A 311 3.07 1.49 41.55
C ILE A 311 1.98 2.56 41.57
N HIS A 312 2.38 3.82 41.75
CA HIS A 312 1.54 4.99 41.57
C HIS A 312 1.62 5.48 40.13
N VAL A 313 0.48 5.68 39.48
CA VAL A 313 0.35 6.21 38.12
C VAL A 313 -0.36 7.56 38.20
N HIS A 314 0.34 8.63 37.85
CA HIS A 314 -0.22 9.98 37.78
C HIS A 314 -0.34 10.42 36.32
N CYS A 315 -1.57 10.63 35.84
CA CYS A 315 -1.87 11.06 34.49
C CYS A 315 -2.31 12.53 34.50
N THR A 316 -1.60 13.38 33.76
CA THR A 316 -1.92 14.81 33.64
C THR A 316 -3.10 15.05 32.70
N PRO A 317 -3.78 16.22 32.74
CA PRO A 317 -4.84 16.55 31.79
C PRO A 317 -4.37 16.51 30.32
N ASN A 318 -5.24 16.04 29.43
CA ASN A 318 -4.97 16.01 27.99
C ASN A 318 -5.47 17.31 27.33
N GLU A 319 -4.58 18.29 27.17
CA GLU A 319 -4.92 19.62 26.62
C GLU A 319 -5.33 19.64 25.13
N PRO A 320 -4.71 18.86 24.23
CA PRO A 320 -5.16 18.76 22.84
C PRO A 320 -6.59 18.22 22.70
N VAL A 321 -7.34 18.85 21.81
CA VAL A 321 -8.72 18.49 21.48
C VAL A 321 -8.72 17.41 20.39
N ASP A 322 -9.55 16.37 20.55
CA ASP A 322 -9.75 15.25 19.61
C ASP A 322 -8.51 14.39 19.28
N MET A 323 -7.47 14.47 20.10
CA MET A 323 -6.28 13.61 19.98
C MET A 323 -6.12 12.72 21.23
N PRO A 324 -6.54 11.43 21.16
CA PRO A 324 -6.22 10.48 22.21
C PRO A 324 -4.71 10.28 22.30
N ARG A 325 -4.22 9.95 23.48
CA ARG A 325 -2.80 9.61 23.68
C ARG A 325 -2.67 8.30 24.45
N GLU A 326 -1.70 7.51 24.03
CA GLU A 326 -1.42 6.19 24.57
C GLU A 326 0.06 6.07 24.91
N ALA A 327 0.35 5.30 25.96
CA ALA A 327 1.69 4.93 26.37
C ALA A 327 1.68 3.47 26.82
N SER A 328 2.80 2.77 26.61
CA SER A 328 3.04 1.48 27.22
C SER A 328 4.39 1.50 27.92
N VAL A 329 4.46 0.87 29.09
CA VAL A 329 5.72 0.68 29.80
C VAL A 329 5.86 -0.73 30.29
N ASN A 330 7.08 -1.22 30.13
CA ASN A 330 7.49 -2.53 30.52
C ASN A 330 7.98 -2.52 31.97
N VAL A 331 7.45 -3.46 32.74
CA VAL A 331 7.94 -3.84 34.05
C VAL A 331 8.67 -5.17 33.88
N THR A 332 9.89 -5.23 34.36
CA THR A 332 10.81 -6.34 34.12
C THR A 332 11.33 -6.90 35.45
N THR A 333 11.19 -8.21 35.65
CA THR A 333 11.95 -9.00 36.64
C THR A 333 13.22 -9.54 35.98
N GLY A 334 13.98 -10.40 36.67
CA GLY A 334 15.13 -11.08 36.05
C GLY A 334 14.75 -11.84 34.78
N ASN A 335 13.61 -12.55 34.79
CA ASN A 335 13.23 -13.49 33.73
C ASN A 335 11.92 -13.17 33.00
N GLN A 336 11.12 -12.20 33.48
CA GLN A 336 9.85 -11.82 32.84
C GLN A 336 9.75 -10.32 32.57
N THR A 337 9.03 -9.96 31.51
CA THR A 337 8.68 -8.57 31.20
C THR A 337 7.20 -8.49 30.82
N LEU A 338 6.44 -7.68 31.53
CA LEU A 338 5.03 -7.41 31.24
C LEU A 338 4.79 -5.92 31.05
N GLY A 339 3.92 -5.59 30.09
CA GLY A 339 3.55 -4.21 29.77
C GLY A 339 2.33 -3.73 30.57
N ILE A 340 2.36 -2.46 30.98
CA ILE A 340 1.21 -1.70 31.45
C ILE A 340 0.86 -0.70 30.34
N ASN A 341 -0.35 -0.80 29.82
CA ASN A 341 -0.90 0.13 28.85
C ASN A 341 -1.66 1.24 29.56
N VAL A 342 -1.46 2.47 29.12
CA VAL A 342 -2.18 3.65 29.59
C VAL A 342 -2.74 4.36 28.38
N SER A 343 -4.06 4.48 28.33
CA SER A 343 -4.77 5.28 27.33
C SER A 343 -5.50 6.43 28.02
N GLN A 344 -5.50 7.59 27.37
CA GLN A 344 -6.21 8.76 27.84
C GLN A 344 -7.07 9.36 26.74
N ASP A 345 -8.34 9.54 27.08
CA ASP A 345 -9.31 10.16 26.18
C ASP A 345 -8.92 11.62 25.87
N PRO A 346 -9.23 12.11 24.66
CA PRO A 346 -9.09 13.53 24.34
C PRO A 346 -10.06 14.37 25.15
N LYS A 347 -9.70 15.64 25.41
CA LYS A 347 -10.70 16.63 25.85
C LYS A 347 -11.83 16.63 24.81
N PRO A 348 -13.08 16.31 25.21
CA PRO A 348 -14.18 16.31 24.27
C PRO A 348 -14.29 17.72 23.71
N ILE A 349 -14.45 17.84 22.40
CA ILE A 349 -14.92 19.08 21.81
C ILE A 349 -16.24 19.37 22.53
N VAL A 350 -16.29 20.40 23.36
CA VAL A 350 -17.55 20.97 23.85
C VAL A 350 -18.19 21.70 22.67
N GLN A 351 -18.59 20.92 21.67
CA GLN A 351 -19.47 21.35 20.61
C GLN A 351 -20.86 21.27 21.23
N LEU A 352 -21.39 22.44 21.60
CA LEU A 352 -22.82 22.64 21.80
C LEU A 352 -23.55 22.35 20.46
N ILE A 353 -23.59 21.10 20.02
CA ILE A 353 -24.36 20.63 18.87
C ILE A 353 -25.27 19.50 19.36
N PRO A 354 -26.56 19.78 19.56
CA PRO A 354 -27.53 18.79 20.04
C PRO A 354 -27.67 17.60 19.09
N GLN A 355 -27.87 16.40 19.65
CA GLN A 355 -28.15 15.17 18.90
C GLN A 355 -29.58 15.12 18.32
N ASP A 356 -30.47 16.04 18.70
CA ASP A 356 -31.87 16.02 18.27
C ASP A 356 -32.11 16.89 17.03
N GLY A 357 -32.59 16.29 15.93
CA GLY A 357 -32.99 16.95 14.68
C GLY A 357 -33.36 15.92 13.61
N ILE A 358 -33.84 16.38 12.45
CA ILE A 358 -34.16 15.50 11.30
C ILE A 358 -32.95 14.59 11.02
N GLY A 359 -33.19 13.28 10.85
CA GLY A 359 -32.13 12.26 10.77
C GLY A 359 -31.06 12.58 9.73
N GLY A 360 -29.80 12.23 10.01
CA GLY A 360 -28.67 12.46 9.10
C GLY A 360 -27.39 12.98 9.74
N ARG A 361 -26.34 13.09 8.94
CA ARG A 361 -25.01 13.57 9.36
C ARG A 361 -25.05 15.05 9.82
N ARG A 362 -24.10 15.44 10.69
CA ARG A 362 -23.95 16.82 11.21
C ARG A 362 -23.52 17.81 10.12
N VAL A 363 -22.69 17.33 9.19
CA VAL A 363 -22.28 18.05 7.97
C VAL A 363 -22.64 17.15 6.80
N SER A 364 -23.32 17.71 5.81
CA SER A 364 -23.65 17.07 4.55
C SER A 364 -23.18 17.94 3.41
N PHE A 365 -22.93 17.35 2.25
CA PHE A 365 -22.61 18.10 1.03
C PHE A 365 -23.72 17.90 0.03
N GLY A 366 -23.92 18.85 -0.86
CA GLY A 366 -24.92 18.75 -1.90
C GLY A 366 -24.55 19.52 -3.14
N ILE A 367 -25.32 19.25 -4.17
CA ILE A 367 -25.25 19.96 -5.45
C ILE A 367 -26.63 20.48 -5.79
N THR A 368 -26.68 21.61 -6.47
CA THR A 368 -27.91 22.25 -6.95
C THR A 368 -27.77 22.59 -8.41
N ALA A 369 -28.85 22.49 -9.16
CA ALA A 369 -28.96 23.01 -10.51
C ALA A 369 -30.34 23.63 -10.70
N GLY A 370 -30.44 24.71 -11.46
CA GLY A 370 -31.71 25.41 -11.58
C GLY A 370 -31.75 26.45 -12.68
N TYR A 371 -32.92 27.08 -12.79
CA TYR A 371 -33.20 28.18 -13.70
C TYR A 371 -33.14 29.52 -12.96
N ILE A 372 -32.57 30.53 -13.61
CA ILE A 372 -32.52 31.91 -13.12
C ILE A 372 -33.42 32.77 -13.99
N TYR A 373 -34.24 33.60 -13.35
CA TYR A 373 -34.97 34.69 -13.97
C TYR A 373 -34.43 36.03 -13.45
N PRO A 374 -33.57 36.73 -14.22
CA PRO A 374 -33.05 38.04 -13.83
C PRO A 374 -34.14 39.12 -13.86
N MET A 375 -34.17 39.95 -12.83
CA MET A 375 -35.05 41.09 -12.65
C MET A 375 -34.17 42.33 -12.44
N ILE A 376 -33.87 43.01 -13.54
CA ILE A 376 -32.96 44.14 -13.55
C ILE A 376 -33.71 45.39 -13.08
N SER A 377 -33.25 45.99 -11.98
CA SER A 377 -33.81 47.22 -11.44
C SER A 377 -32.81 48.35 -11.63
N VAL A 378 -33.26 49.44 -12.24
CA VAL A 378 -32.45 50.61 -12.51
C VAL A 378 -33.14 51.89 -12.08
N ASN A 379 -32.36 52.85 -11.59
CA ASN A 379 -32.83 54.18 -11.21
C ASN A 379 -31.75 55.21 -11.56
N SER A 380 -32.15 56.45 -11.81
CA SER A 380 -31.23 57.58 -11.96
C SER A 380 -31.80 58.83 -11.29
N SER A 381 -30.94 59.82 -11.04
CA SER A 381 -31.37 61.15 -10.57
C SER A 381 -31.80 62.09 -11.72
N SER A 382 -31.66 61.63 -12.95
CA SER A 382 -32.07 62.34 -14.18
C SER A 382 -33.54 62.11 -14.52
N GLN A 383 -34.10 62.93 -15.42
CA GLN A 383 -35.50 62.80 -15.85
C GLN A 383 -35.80 61.49 -16.60
N VAL A 384 -34.76 60.88 -17.19
CA VAL A 384 -34.82 59.61 -17.90
C VAL A 384 -33.72 58.70 -17.37
N THR A 385 -34.04 57.41 -17.19
CA THR A 385 -33.06 56.37 -16.89
C THR A 385 -32.75 55.64 -18.18
N ALA A 386 -31.51 55.76 -18.66
CA ALA A 386 -31.07 55.23 -19.95
C ALA A 386 -30.11 54.03 -19.78
N SER A 387 -29.76 53.40 -20.90
CA SER A 387 -28.85 52.25 -20.91
C SER A 387 -27.39 52.73 -20.81
N PRO A 388 -26.43 51.79 -20.66
CA PRO A 388 -25.01 52.11 -20.70
C PRO A 388 -24.59 52.77 -22.02
N VAL A 389 -25.26 52.46 -23.13
CA VAL A 389 -25.01 53.08 -24.44
C VAL A 389 -25.72 54.43 -24.50
N ASN A 390 -24.98 55.49 -24.83
CA ASN A 390 -25.56 56.82 -24.98
C ASN A 390 -26.05 57.04 -26.41
N TYR A 391 -27.37 57.01 -26.61
CA TYR A 391 -28.02 57.31 -27.88
C TYR A 391 -28.28 58.81 -28.10
N ALA A 392 -27.96 59.65 -27.11
CA ALA A 392 -28.03 61.11 -27.14
C ALA A 392 -29.40 61.67 -27.57
N THR A 393 -30.50 60.98 -27.21
CA THR A 393 -31.85 61.48 -27.44
C THR A 393 -32.32 62.35 -26.29
N GLY A 394 -31.87 62.05 -25.05
CA GLY A 394 -32.22 62.83 -23.85
C GLY A 394 -33.73 62.92 -23.58
N SER A 395 -34.52 62.07 -24.25
CA SER A 395 -35.99 62.03 -24.20
C SER A 395 -36.45 60.72 -23.57
N ARG A 396 -37.77 60.58 -23.36
CA ARG A 396 -38.37 59.31 -22.89
C ARG A 396 -38.09 58.12 -23.83
N ASP A 397 -37.68 58.37 -25.07
CA ASP A 397 -37.33 57.32 -26.02
C ASP A 397 -36.02 56.61 -25.65
N GLU A 398 -35.18 57.21 -24.78
CA GLU A 398 -33.98 56.56 -24.20
C GLU A 398 -34.30 55.71 -22.95
N GLN A 399 -35.55 55.70 -22.48
CA GLN A 399 -35.89 55.06 -21.22
C GLN A 399 -35.76 53.54 -21.32
N VAL A 400 -34.90 52.96 -20.48
CA VAL A 400 -34.69 51.51 -20.50
C VAL A 400 -35.85 50.73 -19.91
N SER A 401 -36.10 49.59 -20.52
CA SER A 401 -37.05 48.58 -20.05
C SER A 401 -36.46 47.20 -20.26
N TYR A 402 -35.63 46.76 -19.31
CA TYR A 402 -34.99 45.45 -19.39
C TYR A 402 -36.01 44.31 -19.30
N SER A 403 -35.86 43.34 -20.19
CA SER A 403 -36.60 42.08 -20.16
C SER A 403 -35.66 40.90 -19.93
N SER A 404 -36.13 39.92 -19.16
CA SER A 404 -35.38 38.71 -18.86
C SER A 404 -35.32 37.79 -20.08
N SER A 405 -34.13 37.26 -20.37
CA SER A 405 -33.92 36.18 -21.33
C SER A 405 -33.63 34.83 -20.64
N GLY A 406 -33.69 34.80 -19.30
CA GLY A 406 -33.45 33.61 -18.50
C GLY A 406 -31.98 33.26 -18.29
N GLY A 407 -31.74 32.17 -17.57
CA GLY A 407 -30.41 31.71 -17.21
C GLY A 407 -30.44 30.39 -16.46
N PHE A 408 -29.26 29.92 -16.06
CA PHE A 408 -29.11 28.74 -15.24
C PHE A 408 -28.15 28.99 -14.08
N THR A 409 -28.33 28.22 -13.02
CA THR A 409 -27.38 28.13 -11.92
C THR A 409 -26.98 26.69 -11.69
N VAL A 410 -25.72 26.47 -11.37
CA VAL A 410 -25.21 25.20 -10.84
C VAL A 410 -24.37 25.51 -9.63
N GLY A 411 -24.62 24.84 -8.52
CA GLY A 411 -23.93 25.09 -7.26
C GLY A 411 -23.54 23.82 -6.53
N ALA A 412 -22.57 23.97 -5.64
CA ALA A 412 -22.20 22.97 -4.66
C ALA A 412 -22.21 23.61 -3.28
N HIS A 413 -22.82 22.95 -2.31
CA HIS A 413 -23.03 23.48 -0.97
C HIS A 413 -22.65 22.50 0.13
N ALA A 414 -22.21 23.05 1.25
CA ALA A 414 -22.14 22.39 2.54
C ALA A 414 -23.38 22.75 3.35
N ASP A 415 -23.96 21.73 3.98
CA ASP A 415 -25.15 21.80 4.80
C ASP A 415 -24.79 21.39 6.24
N ILE A 416 -24.66 22.37 7.12
CA ILE A 416 -24.07 22.23 8.46
C ILE A 416 -25.16 22.44 9.52
N ARG A 417 -25.38 21.47 10.40
CA ARG A 417 -26.32 21.61 11.52
C ARG A 417 -25.73 22.51 12.60
N LEU A 418 -26.38 23.63 12.89
CA LEU A 418 -25.99 24.54 13.97
C LEU A 418 -26.68 24.15 15.29
N TYR A 419 -28.02 24.05 15.27
CA TYR A 419 -28.81 23.74 16.47
C TYR A 419 -30.17 23.17 16.10
N LYS A 420 -30.49 21.96 16.56
CA LYS A 420 -31.75 21.26 16.23
C LYS A 420 -32.07 21.30 14.73
N ASN A 421 -33.08 22.09 14.36
CA ASN A 421 -33.55 22.26 13.00
C ASN A 421 -32.97 23.51 12.29
N LEU A 422 -32.02 24.20 12.91
CA LEU A 422 -31.29 25.33 12.34
C LEU A 422 -29.97 24.85 11.73
N TYR A 423 -29.77 25.21 10.46
CA TYR A 423 -28.62 24.84 9.64
C TYR A 423 -27.97 26.07 9.03
N LEU A 424 -26.70 25.95 8.69
CA LEU A 424 -25.95 26.86 7.84
C LEU A 424 -25.74 26.18 6.49
N ASN A 425 -26.27 26.78 5.43
CA ASN A 425 -26.03 26.38 4.06
C ASN A 425 -25.06 27.38 3.42
N THR A 426 -23.88 26.92 3.05
CA THR A 426 -22.84 27.76 2.44
C THR A 426 -22.20 27.02 1.28
N GLY A 427 -21.79 27.73 0.23
CA GLY A 427 -21.29 27.05 -0.96
C GLY A 427 -20.78 27.97 -2.04
N LEU A 428 -20.76 27.44 -3.26
CA LEU A 428 -20.41 28.15 -4.47
C LEU A 428 -21.49 27.91 -5.52
N ASP A 429 -22.05 28.99 -6.05
CA ASP A 429 -23.03 28.98 -7.14
C ASP A 429 -22.39 29.61 -8.38
N PHE A 430 -22.25 28.86 -9.46
CA PHE A 430 -22.05 29.44 -10.78
C PHE A 430 -23.41 29.88 -11.33
N MET A 431 -23.50 31.14 -11.74
CA MET A 431 -24.72 31.75 -12.28
C MET A 431 -24.43 32.30 -13.67
N TYR A 432 -25.22 31.88 -14.65
CA TYR A 432 -25.18 32.40 -16.00
C TYR A 432 -26.58 32.88 -16.38
N TYR A 433 -26.73 34.15 -16.72
CA TYR A 433 -28.04 34.71 -17.06
C TYR A 433 -27.94 35.80 -18.12
N ARG A 434 -29.03 35.97 -18.86
CA ARG A 434 -29.15 36.92 -19.94
C ARG A 434 -30.37 37.82 -19.75
N TYR A 435 -30.25 39.07 -20.15
CA TYR A 435 -31.35 40.01 -20.21
C TYR A 435 -31.14 40.90 -21.43
N ARG A 436 -32.19 41.58 -21.88
CA ARG A 436 -32.14 42.41 -23.09
C ARG A 436 -32.88 43.72 -22.91
N ASN A 437 -32.54 44.70 -23.72
CA ASN A 437 -33.23 45.96 -23.85
C ASN A 437 -33.42 46.28 -25.33
N ASP A 438 -34.59 46.80 -25.67
CA ASP A 438 -34.93 47.19 -27.03
C ASP A 438 -35.24 48.68 -27.02
N LEU A 439 -34.61 49.43 -27.91
CA LEU A 439 -34.82 50.86 -28.09
C LEU A 439 -35.27 51.12 -29.51
N ALA A 440 -36.43 51.76 -29.67
CA ALA A 440 -36.95 52.15 -30.97
C ALA A 440 -37.57 53.53 -30.87
N GLY A 441 -37.21 54.44 -31.77
CA GLY A 441 -37.67 55.81 -31.71
C GLY A 441 -36.92 56.75 -32.64
N ARG A 442 -37.11 58.06 -32.44
CA ARG A 442 -36.33 59.07 -33.14
C ARG A 442 -35.03 59.34 -32.38
N MET A 443 -33.93 59.41 -33.11
CA MET A 443 -32.62 59.75 -32.59
C MET A 443 -32.00 60.87 -33.43
N THR A 444 -31.39 61.85 -32.77
CA THR A 444 -30.65 62.89 -33.47
C THR A 444 -29.27 62.36 -33.86
N MET A 445 -29.04 62.21 -35.16
CA MET A 445 -27.75 61.82 -35.70
C MET A 445 -26.87 63.05 -35.91
N ALA A 446 -25.57 62.92 -35.62
CA ALA A 446 -24.57 63.92 -35.94
C ALA A 446 -23.27 63.22 -36.41
N MET A 447 -22.98 63.31 -37.71
CA MET A 447 -21.90 62.57 -38.36
C MET A 447 -20.89 63.53 -38.99
N PRO A 448 -19.68 63.67 -38.43
CA PRO A 448 -18.64 64.48 -39.07
C PRO A 448 -18.25 63.87 -40.41
N GLN A 449 -18.27 64.68 -41.48
CA GLN A 449 -17.87 64.23 -42.83
C GLN A 449 -16.44 64.66 -43.13
N THR A 450 -16.10 65.90 -42.78
CA THR A 450 -14.76 66.48 -42.95
C THR A 450 -14.44 67.40 -41.77
N SER A 451 -13.26 68.01 -41.76
CA SER A 451 -12.92 69.08 -40.81
C SER A 451 -13.72 70.37 -41.00
N ARG A 452 -14.55 70.47 -42.05
CA ARG A 452 -15.29 71.70 -42.42
C ARG A 452 -16.79 71.60 -42.27
N TYR A 453 -17.36 70.40 -42.27
CA TYR A 453 -18.80 70.20 -42.12
C TYR A 453 -19.16 68.82 -41.56
N TYR A 454 -20.34 68.73 -40.96
CA TYR A 454 -20.97 67.50 -40.47
C TYR A 454 -22.41 67.39 -40.97
N LEU A 455 -22.93 66.17 -41.07
CA LEU A 455 -24.34 65.92 -41.32
C LEU A 455 -25.08 65.78 -39.99
N ALA A 456 -26.23 66.42 -39.85
CA ALA A 456 -27.10 66.21 -38.70
C ALA A 456 -28.58 66.30 -39.06
N GLY A 457 -29.41 65.63 -38.26
CA GLY A 457 -30.85 65.59 -38.42
C GLY A 457 -31.45 64.43 -37.64
N ASP A 458 -32.78 64.32 -37.70
CA ASP A 458 -33.49 63.23 -37.04
C ASP A 458 -33.43 61.96 -37.89
N ALA A 459 -33.29 60.82 -37.22
CA ALA A 459 -33.31 59.51 -37.83
C ALA A 459 -34.23 58.57 -37.05
N LEU A 460 -34.83 57.62 -37.75
CA LEU A 460 -35.52 56.50 -37.11
C LEU A 460 -34.48 55.47 -36.69
N ALA A 461 -34.41 55.21 -35.40
CA ALA A 461 -33.49 54.28 -34.78
C ALA A 461 -34.22 53.03 -34.27
N SER A 462 -33.59 51.88 -34.42
CA SER A 462 -34.01 50.62 -33.81
C SER A 462 -32.77 49.86 -33.36
N PHE A 463 -32.63 49.67 -32.05
CA PHE A 463 -31.50 49.01 -31.40
C PHE A 463 -31.97 47.90 -30.48
N ASN A 464 -31.20 46.83 -30.45
CA ASN A 464 -31.35 45.69 -29.58
C ASN A 464 -30.03 45.48 -28.83
N GLU A 465 -30.13 45.43 -27.51
CA GLU A 465 -29.05 45.21 -26.57
C GLU A 465 -29.25 43.86 -25.89
N GLU A 466 -28.34 42.91 -26.09
CA GLU A 466 -28.34 41.62 -25.39
C GLU A 466 -27.20 41.54 -24.38
N TYR A 467 -27.55 41.44 -23.11
CA TYR A 467 -26.61 41.35 -22.00
C TYR A 467 -26.44 39.90 -21.56
N THR A 468 -25.21 39.48 -21.33
CA THR A 468 -24.83 38.16 -20.87
C THR A 468 -23.93 38.27 -19.64
N MET A 469 -24.34 37.64 -18.54
CA MET A 469 -23.63 37.69 -17.26
C MET A 469 -23.18 36.30 -16.85
N ALA A 470 -21.92 36.18 -16.41
CA ALA A 470 -21.42 35.03 -15.68
C ALA A 470 -20.86 35.47 -14.32
N GLU A 471 -21.38 34.89 -13.25
CA GLU A 471 -21.05 35.25 -11.88
C GLU A 471 -20.78 34.01 -11.01
N LEU A 472 -19.93 34.19 -10.01
CA LEU A 472 -19.73 33.25 -8.92
C LEU A 472 -20.35 33.82 -7.64
N GLY A 473 -21.35 33.14 -7.10
CA GLY A 473 -22.02 33.46 -5.85
C GLY A 473 -21.47 32.64 -4.69
N VAL A 474 -21.21 33.28 -3.56
CA VAL A 474 -20.87 32.64 -2.29
C VAL A 474 -22.01 32.94 -1.30
N PRO A 475 -23.04 32.08 -1.22
CA PRO A 475 -24.12 32.25 -0.26
C PRO A 475 -23.69 31.79 1.14
N VAL A 476 -24.16 32.49 2.19
CA VAL A 476 -24.04 32.09 3.60
C VAL A 476 -25.43 32.18 4.22
N LEU A 477 -26.21 31.11 4.13
CA LEU A 477 -27.64 31.11 4.44
C LEU A 477 -27.92 30.38 5.74
N PHE A 478 -28.65 31.03 6.65
CA PHE A 478 -29.28 30.34 7.76
C PHE A 478 -30.55 29.67 7.25
N SER A 479 -30.65 28.37 7.47
CA SER A 479 -31.73 27.51 6.98
C SER A 479 -32.47 26.90 8.17
N TYR A 480 -33.74 27.27 8.37
CA TYR A 480 -34.58 26.67 9.39
C TYR A 480 -35.50 25.61 8.80
N ARG A 481 -35.54 24.43 9.41
CA ARG A 481 -36.29 23.27 8.92
C ARG A 481 -37.53 23.00 9.73
N ILE A 482 -38.64 22.83 9.03
CA ILE A 482 -39.93 22.45 9.58
C ILE A 482 -40.16 20.99 9.19
N PRO A 483 -39.93 20.04 10.12
CA PRO A 483 -40.07 18.62 9.82
C PRO A 483 -41.52 18.26 9.51
N VAL A 484 -41.73 17.51 8.43
CA VAL A 484 -43.01 16.88 8.10
C VAL A 484 -42.95 15.40 8.48
N THR A 485 -41.82 14.74 8.21
CA THR A 485 -41.51 13.38 8.64
C THR A 485 -40.03 13.28 9.08
N LYS A 486 -39.55 12.09 9.43
CA LYS A 486 -38.12 11.86 9.71
C LYS A 486 -37.21 12.05 8.48
N THR A 487 -37.77 11.97 7.27
CA THR A 487 -37.03 12.04 6.00
C THR A 487 -37.45 13.21 5.11
N SER A 488 -38.44 14.00 5.52
CA SER A 488 -38.96 15.14 4.75
C SER A 488 -39.24 16.37 5.60
N HIS A 489 -39.00 17.54 5.01
CA HIS A 489 -39.17 18.83 5.69
C HIS A 489 -39.29 19.99 4.71
N PHE A 490 -39.92 21.07 5.17
CA PHE A 490 -39.79 22.38 4.55
C PHE A 490 -38.57 23.10 5.10
N ARG A 491 -37.92 23.92 4.27
CA ARG A 491 -36.82 24.80 4.67
C ARG A 491 -37.15 26.25 4.35
N VAL A 492 -36.71 27.14 5.22
CA VAL A 492 -36.73 28.59 5.02
C VAL A 492 -35.28 29.06 5.13
N ASP A 493 -34.76 29.61 4.04
CA ASP A 493 -33.36 29.99 3.88
C ASP A 493 -33.25 31.51 3.84
N LEU A 494 -32.34 32.10 4.63
CA LEU A 494 -32.08 33.53 4.64
C LEU A 494 -30.61 33.84 4.95
N GLY A 495 -29.99 34.69 4.15
CA GLY A 495 -28.65 35.19 4.47
C GLY A 495 -27.98 35.99 3.37
N PRO A 496 -26.76 36.49 3.62
CA PRO A 496 -25.99 37.23 2.62
C PRO A 496 -25.45 36.35 1.49
N VAL A 497 -25.20 37.00 0.35
CA VAL A 497 -24.51 36.43 -0.81
C VAL A 497 -23.48 37.43 -1.31
N LEU A 498 -22.24 36.97 -1.47
CA LEU A 498 -21.21 37.68 -2.21
C LEU A 498 -21.25 37.24 -3.68
N SER A 499 -21.41 38.18 -4.60
CA SER A 499 -21.38 37.93 -6.05
C SER A 499 -20.08 38.49 -6.64
N VAL A 500 -19.37 37.66 -7.40
CA VAL A 500 -18.16 38.03 -8.14
C VAL A 500 -18.38 37.81 -9.63
N GLY A 501 -18.33 38.88 -10.42
CA GLY A 501 -18.49 38.89 -11.86
C GLY A 501 -17.26 38.32 -12.58
N LEU A 502 -17.48 37.22 -13.31
CA LEU A 502 -16.48 36.56 -14.15
C LEU A 502 -16.45 37.21 -15.54
N SER A 503 -17.62 37.35 -16.17
CA SER A 503 -17.78 38.08 -17.44
C SER A 503 -19.12 38.83 -17.49
N SER A 504 -19.16 39.91 -18.27
CA SER A 504 -20.36 40.69 -18.53
C SER A 504 -20.27 41.28 -19.93
N ASP A 505 -20.98 40.69 -20.87
CA ASP A 505 -20.91 41.06 -22.28
C ASP A 505 -22.23 41.71 -22.72
N LEU A 506 -22.13 42.79 -23.49
CA LEU A 506 -23.24 43.42 -24.22
C LEU A 506 -23.00 43.26 -25.72
N ASP A 507 -23.87 42.50 -26.38
CA ASP A 507 -23.97 42.47 -27.84
C ASP A 507 -25.00 43.54 -28.27
N LEU A 508 -24.53 44.56 -28.98
CA LEU A 508 -25.36 45.63 -29.54
C LEU A 508 -25.59 45.37 -31.03
N SER A 509 -26.84 45.44 -31.46
CA SER A 509 -27.21 45.46 -32.87
C SER A 509 -28.27 46.51 -33.13
N GLY A 510 -28.31 47.07 -34.34
CA GLY A 510 -29.37 48.01 -34.68
C GLY A 510 -29.16 48.70 -36.00
N LYS A 511 -30.05 49.65 -36.28
CA LYS A 511 -30.00 50.46 -37.49
C LYS A 511 -30.55 51.85 -37.28
N THR A 512 -30.11 52.76 -38.14
CA THR A 512 -30.63 54.12 -38.24
C THR A 512 -30.93 54.45 -39.69
N ASP A 513 -32.12 55.00 -39.94
CA ASP A 513 -32.60 55.37 -41.27
C ASP A 513 -33.02 56.86 -41.25
N SER A 514 -32.45 57.67 -42.14
CA SER A 514 -32.83 59.08 -42.33
C SER A 514 -32.68 59.51 -43.79
N ASP A 515 -33.66 60.25 -44.30
CA ASP A 515 -33.64 60.89 -45.63
C ASP A 515 -33.65 62.42 -45.54
N GLU A 516 -33.50 62.97 -44.32
CA GLU A 516 -33.72 64.39 -44.02
C GLU A 516 -32.49 65.09 -43.42
N LEU A 517 -31.29 64.51 -43.55
CA LEU A 517 -30.09 65.08 -42.96
C LEU A 517 -29.65 66.36 -43.69
N ARG A 518 -29.12 67.31 -42.93
CA ARG A 518 -28.58 68.59 -43.43
C ARG A 518 -27.10 68.71 -43.11
N ALA A 519 -26.36 69.40 -43.99
CA ALA A 519 -24.95 69.70 -43.80
C ALA A 519 -24.75 71.01 -43.04
N TYR A 520 -23.98 70.97 -41.96
CA TYR A 520 -23.70 72.08 -41.06
C TYR A 520 -22.19 72.34 -40.96
N ARG A 521 -21.78 73.61 -40.80
CA ARG A 521 -20.38 74.03 -40.79
C ARG A 521 -19.67 73.66 -39.49
N ILE A 522 -18.40 73.30 -39.62
CA ILE A 522 -17.43 73.19 -38.52
C ILE A 522 -16.46 74.36 -38.64
N VAL A 523 -16.44 75.24 -37.64
CA VAL A 523 -15.57 76.42 -37.59
C VAL A 523 -14.60 76.26 -36.44
N ASN A 524 -13.29 76.25 -36.72
CA ASN A 524 -12.22 76.04 -35.72
C ASN A 524 -12.41 74.76 -34.87
N GLY A 525 -12.96 73.70 -35.46
CA GLY A 525 -13.24 72.43 -34.76
C GLY A 525 -14.54 72.41 -33.95
N VAL A 526 -15.31 73.50 -33.93
CA VAL A 526 -16.60 73.60 -33.23
C VAL A 526 -17.75 73.41 -34.22
N ARG A 527 -18.72 72.55 -33.87
CA ARG A 527 -19.96 72.34 -34.64
C ARG A 527 -20.85 73.58 -34.52
N THR A 528 -21.35 74.10 -35.64
CA THR A 528 -22.22 75.29 -35.69
C THR A 528 -23.55 74.95 -36.36
N ASP A 529 -24.61 75.71 -36.06
CA ASP A 529 -25.93 75.55 -36.69
C ASP A 529 -26.01 76.22 -38.08
N GLU A 530 -24.90 76.74 -38.61
CA GLU A 530 -24.86 77.32 -39.96
C GLU A 530 -24.84 76.23 -41.03
N PHE A 531 -25.76 76.31 -41.99
CA PHE A 531 -25.75 75.40 -43.13
C PHE A 531 -24.46 75.53 -43.95
N TYR A 532 -23.85 74.39 -44.25
CA TYR A 532 -22.73 74.30 -45.20
C TYR A 532 -23.23 74.44 -46.64
N ASP A 533 -24.38 73.82 -46.93
CA ASP A 533 -25.11 73.89 -48.19
C ASP A 533 -26.62 73.68 -47.98
N ASN A 534 -27.40 73.74 -49.07
CA ASN A 534 -28.86 73.59 -49.06
C ASN A 534 -29.34 72.19 -49.47
N TYR A 535 -28.46 71.20 -49.59
CA TYR A 535 -28.84 69.84 -49.97
C TYR A 535 -29.48 69.09 -48.79
N VAL A 536 -30.21 68.02 -49.13
CA VAL A 536 -30.72 67.04 -48.16
C VAL A 536 -29.98 65.74 -48.45
N TYR A 537 -29.53 65.08 -47.39
CA TYR A 537 -28.74 63.87 -47.44
C TYR A 537 -29.52 62.72 -46.80
N SER A 538 -29.36 61.52 -47.37
CA SER A 538 -29.83 60.28 -46.78
C SER A 538 -28.68 59.53 -46.10
N SER A 539 -29.02 58.77 -45.05
CA SER A 539 -28.11 57.88 -44.35
C SER A 539 -28.88 56.69 -43.80
N HIS A 540 -28.43 55.51 -44.21
CA HIS A 540 -28.96 54.23 -43.77
C HIS A 540 -27.81 53.37 -43.26
N LEU A 541 -27.76 53.17 -41.94
CA LEU A 541 -26.63 52.55 -41.26
C LEU A 541 -27.09 51.36 -40.43
N ASN A 542 -26.31 50.29 -40.49
CA ASN A 542 -26.40 49.14 -39.61
C ASN A 542 -25.24 49.16 -38.61
N TYR A 543 -25.54 48.81 -37.36
CA TYR A 543 -24.60 48.80 -36.25
C TYR A 543 -24.45 47.40 -35.69
N SER A 544 -23.23 47.03 -35.34
CA SER A 544 -22.89 45.83 -34.59
C SER A 544 -21.74 46.13 -33.65
N GLY A 545 -21.95 45.90 -32.35
CA GLY A 545 -20.95 46.13 -31.31
C GLY A 545 -20.90 44.97 -30.32
N LYS A 546 -19.72 44.74 -29.77
CA LYS A 546 -19.51 43.82 -28.64
C LYS A 546 -18.75 44.55 -27.57
N PHE A 547 -19.31 44.59 -26.37
CA PHE A 547 -18.77 45.37 -25.27
C PHE A 547 -18.64 44.52 -24.02
N ASP A 548 -17.50 44.61 -23.33
CA ASP A 548 -17.33 44.04 -21.99
C ASP A 548 -17.69 45.13 -20.98
N MET A 549 -18.75 44.90 -20.19
CA MET A 549 -19.25 45.84 -19.20
C MET A 549 -18.33 45.99 -17.99
N PHE A 550 -17.32 45.13 -17.85
CA PHE A 550 -16.25 45.24 -16.89
C PHE A 550 -14.96 45.84 -17.49
N SER A 551 -15.02 46.32 -18.74
CA SER A 551 -13.91 46.94 -19.45
C SER A 551 -14.13 48.45 -19.63
N GLU A 552 -13.01 49.17 -19.73
CA GLU A 552 -12.93 50.60 -20.01
C GLU A 552 -12.88 50.90 -21.51
N SER A 553 -12.90 49.89 -22.37
CA SER A 553 -12.80 50.06 -23.82
C SER A 553 -13.87 49.29 -24.58
N THR A 554 -14.33 49.85 -25.70
CA THR A 554 -15.37 49.28 -26.54
C THR A 554 -15.03 49.34 -28.02
N SER A 555 -15.62 48.44 -28.80
CA SER A 555 -15.56 48.49 -30.27
C SER A 555 -16.97 48.46 -30.88
N LEU A 556 -17.26 49.43 -31.75
CA LEU A 556 -18.49 49.50 -32.53
C LEU A 556 -18.14 49.43 -34.01
N ARG A 557 -18.88 48.62 -34.76
CA ARG A 557 -18.78 48.57 -36.22
C ARG A 557 -20.04 49.10 -36.86
N THR A 558 -19.85 49.96 -37.85
CA THR A 558 -20.94 50.56 -38.64
C THR A 558 -20.79 50.19 -40.11
N MET A 559 -21.90 49.87 -40.77
CA MET A 559 -21.96 49.53 -42.19
C MET A 559 -23.07 50.33 -42.87
N THR A 560 -22.81 50.90 -44.04
CA THR A 560 -23.84 51.51 -44.90
C THR A 560 -24.68 50.45 -45.59
N SER A 561 -26.00 50.64 -45.68
CA SER A 561 -26.88 49.68 -46.36
C SER A 561 -26.96 49.87 -47.88
N ASP A 562 -26.40 50.94 -48.45
CA ASP A 562 -26.55 51.32 -49.86
C ASP A 562 -25.63 50.56 -50.84
N GLY A 563 -25.30 49.30 -50.55
CA GLY A 563 -24.60 48.39 -51.48
C GLY A 563 -23.10 48.62 -51.69
N ASN A 564 -22.55 49.77 -51.31
CA ASN A 564 -21.11 49.94 -51.09
C ASN A 564 -20.80 49.57 -49.63
N ASN A 565 -20.31 48.35 -49.38
CA ASN A 565 -20.02 47.82 -48.05
C ASN A 565 -18.76 48.47 -47.41
N ALA A 566 -18.73 49.79 -47.28
CA ALA A 566 -17.74 50.46 -46.44
C ALA A 566 -18.08 50.18 -44.98
N SER A 567 -17.30 49.31 -44.32
CA SER A 567 -17.41 49.09 -42.89
C SER A 567 -16.39 49.96 -42.15
N SER A 568 -16.88 50.81 -41.25
CA SER A 568 -16.01 51.59 -40.36
C SER A 568 -16.04 50.98 -38.97
N GLY A 569 -14.86 50.75 -38.39
CA GLY A 569 -14.70 50.31 -37.01
C GLY A 569 -14.32 51.51 -36.15
N ARG A 570 -14.96 51.63 -34.99
CA ARG A 570 -14.68 52.65 -34.00
C ARG A 570 -14.31 51.99 -32.69
N GLU A 571 -13.14 52.33 -32.18
CA GLU A 571 -12.75 52.03 -30.81
C GLU A 571 -12.96 53.26 -29.94
N SER A 572 -13.37 53.06 -28.70
CA SER A 572 -13.55 54.13 -27.72
C SER A 572 -13.06 53.64 -26.37
N SER A 573 -12.34 54.52 -25.67
CA SER A 573 -11.80 54.26 -24.33
C SER A 573 -12.43 55.25 -23.36
N PHE A 574 -12.68 54.78 -22.15
CA PHE A 574 -13.41 55.47 -21.10
C PHE A 574 -12.60 55.46 -19.82
N ASP A 575 -13.04 56.31 -18.89
CA ASP A 575 -12.35 56.58 -17.64
C ASP A 575 -12.61 55.54 -16.53
N ALA A 576 -13.64 54.71 -16.73
CA ALA A 576 -14.05 53.60 -15.87
C ALA A 576 -14.98 52.64 -16.65
N SER A 577 -15.09 51.39 -16.19
CA SER A 577 -16.06 50.42 -16.73
C SER A 577 -17.48 50.71 -16.25
N PRO A 578 -18.53 50.32 -17.00
CA PRO A 578 -19.93 50.52 -16.58
C PRO A 578 -20.29 49.86 -15.25
N TYR A 579 -19.78 48.64 -15.02
CA TYR A 579 -20.13 47.81 -13.87
C TYR A 579 -18.93 47.43 -13.01
N ARG A 580 -19.20 47.24 -11.72
CA ARG A 580 -18.28 46.70 -10.72
C ARG A 580 -18.39 45.18 -10.67
N ARG A 581 -17.24 44.52 -10.53
CA ARG A 581 -17.15 43.04 -10.49
C ARG A 581 -17.64 42.45 -9.17
N VAL A 582 -17.50 43.14 -8.03
CA VAL A 582 -17.83 42.57 -6.71
C VAL A 582 -19.06 43.27 -6.14
N ASN A 583 -20.08 42.47 -5.78
CA ASN A 583 -21.36 42.95 -5.28
C ASN A 583 -21.84 42.11 -4.10
N PHE A 584 -22.68 42.70 -3.26
CA PHE A 584 -23.28 42.05 -2.10
C PHE A 584 -24.81 42.07 -2.20
N GLY A 585 -25.42 40.97 -1.78
CA GLY A 585 -26.87 40.82 -1.75
C GLY A 585 -27.36 40.01 -0.56
N LEU A 586 -28.68 39.91 -0.45
CA LEU A 586 -29.39 39.02 0.47
C LEU A 586 -30.19 38.02 -0.36
N ARG A 587 -30.17 36.76 0.05
CA ARG A 587 -31.01 35.71 -0.54
C ARG A 587 -31.99 35.21 0.51
N ALA A 588 -33.25 35.18 0.12
CA ALA A 588 -34.33 34.58 0.88
C ALA A 588 -34.97 33.49 0.02
N GLY A 589 -35.24 32.32 0.59
CA GLY A 589 -35.81 31.21 -0.15
C GLY A 589 -36.63 30.26 0.70
N VAL A 590 -37.47 29.51 0.02
CA VAL A 590 -38.22 28.41 0.61
C VAL A 590 -38.02 27.15 -0.22
N GLY A 591 -37.96 26.02 0.44
CA GLY A 591 -37.76 24.74 -0.22
C GLY A 591 -38.48 23.60 0.47
N TYR A 592 -38.66 22.52 -0.27
CA TYR A 592 -39.09 21.24 0.27
C TYR A 592 -38.04 20.20 -0.06
N GLU A 593 -37.66 19.39 0.93
CA GLU A 593 -36.70 18.30 0.78
C GLU A 593 -37.33 16.97 1.20
N PHE A 594 -37.11 15.94 0.38
CA PHE A 594 -37.49 14.56 0.63
C PHE A 594 -36.30 13.65 0.33
N MET A 595 -35.81 12.93 1.35
CA MET A 595 -34.68 11.99 1.22
C MET A 595 -33.46 12.59 0.51
N GLY A 596 -33.12 13.84 0.84
CA GLY A 596 -31.98 14.56 0.26
C GLY A 596 -32.27 15.25 -1.09
N ILE A 597 -33.33 14.87 -1.80
CA ILE A 597 -33.79 15.57 -3.02
C ILE A 597 -34.60 16.79 -2.60
N SER A 598 -34.23 17.97 -3.09
CA SER A 598 -34.87 19.25 -2.75
C SER A 598 -35.33 20.00 -4.00
N ILE A 599 -36.45 20.70 -3.87
CA ILE A 599 -36.92 21.73 -4.81
C ILE A 599 -37.02 23.03 -4.03
N SER A 600 -36.52 24.14 -4.59
CA SER A 600 -36.52 25.43 -3.90
C SER A 600 -36.76 26.59 -4.83
N VAL A 601 -37.40 27.61 -4.28
CA VAL A 601 -37.58 28.92 -4.91
C VAL A 601 -36.89 29.93 -4.01
N SER A 602 -35.98 30.71 -4.57
CA SER A 602 -35.28 31.76 -3.83
C SER A 602 -35.22 33.05 -4.63
N TYR A 603 -35.25 34.16 -3.90
CA TYR A 603 -35.07 35.50 -4.42
C TYR A 603 -33.79 36.08 -3.84
N GLN A 604 -32.86 36.42 -4.71
CA GLN A 604 -31.64 37.13 -4.38
C GLN A 604 -31.80 38.59 -4.74
N TRP A 605 -31.81 39.43 -3.70
CA TRP A 605 -31.84 40.88 -3.80
C TRP A 605 -30.42 41.42 -3.74
N MET A 606 -30.00 42.15 -4.77
CA MET A 606 -28.70 42.83 -4.76
C MET A 606 -28.83 44.15 -3.99
N ILE A 607 -28.01 44.33 -2.95
CA ILE A 607 -28.05 45.53 -2.10
C ILE A 607 -27.09 46.59 -2.62
N THR A 608 -25.93 46.17 -3.11
CA THR A 608 -24.93 47.10 -3.62
C THR A 608 -25.31 47.59 -5.01
N ASN A 609 -25.06 48.86 -5.26
CA ASN A 609 -25.11 49.38 -6.62
C ASN A 609 -23.98 48.78 -7.46
N MET A 610 -24.33 48.03 -8.50
CA MET A 610 -23.37 47.45 -9.43
C MET A 610 -22.77 48.49 -10.39
N ALA A 611 -23.47 49.58 -10.63
CA ALA A 611 -23.03 50.63 -11.54
C ALA A 611 -21.83 51.41 -10.99
N ASP A 612 -20.82 51.65 -11.84
CA ASP A 612 -19.70 52.50 -11.45
C ASP A 612 -20.00 53.98 -11.66
N ARG A 613 -19.98 54.73 -10.57
CA ARG A 613 -20.32 56.15 -10.58
C ARG A 613 -19.48 56.99 -11.57
N LYS A 614 -18.19 56.68 -11.76
CA LYS A 614 -17.32 57.49 -12.63
C LYS A 614 -17.75 57.37 -14.10
N TYR A 615 -18.16 56.17 -14.52
CA TYR A 615 -18.71 55.93 -15.84
C TYR A 615 -20.02 56.70 -16.07
N TRP A 616 -20.93 56.65 -15.11
CA TRP A 616 -22.26 57.26 -15.26
C TRP A 616 -22.25 58.79 -15.11
N ASP A 617 -21.44 59.35 -14.21
CA ASP A 617 -21.35 60.80 -14.01
C ASP A 617 -20.46 61.52 -15.07
N GLY A 618 -19.63 60.79 -15.83
CA GLY A 618 -18.63 61.32 -16.77
C GLY A 618 -18.93 61.01 -18.24
N ASP A 619 -18.42 59.87 -18.71
CA ASP A 619 -18.41 59.47 -20.13
C ASP A 619 -19.07 58.09 -20.33
N ARG A 620 -20.41 58.07 -20.44
CA ARG A 620 -21.12 56.89 -20.96
C ARG A 620 -20.58 56.52 -22.35
N TRP A 621 -20.85 55.33 -22.85
CA TRP A 621 -20.49 54.89 -24.20
C TRP A 621 -21.15 55.75 -25.28
N THR A 622 -20.55 56.90 -25.59
CA THR A 622 -20.92 57.85 -26.66
C THR A 622 -20.43 57.36 -28.02
N VAL A 623 -20.72 56.10 -28.35
CA VAL A 623 -20.23 55.45 -29.56
C VAL A 623 -20.76 56.08 -30.86
N PHE A 624 -21.77 56.96 -30.75
CA PHE A 624 -22.40 57.71 -31.85
C PHE A 624 -21.95 59.19 -31.97
N ASP A 625 -20.83 59.61 -31.36
CA ASP A 625 -20.28 60.99 -31.51
C ASP A 625 -21.20 62.14 -31.05
N ASN A 626 -22.07 61.86 -30.10
CA ASN A 626 -22.96 62.83 -29.48
C ASN A 626 -22.93 62.65 -27.95
N ALA A 627 -22.66 63.72 -27.22
CA ALA A 627 -22.46 63.74 -25.77
C ALA A 627 -23.61 64.44 -25.02
N ALA A 628 -24.75 64.66 -25.67
CA ALA A 628 -25.93 65.21 -25.01
C ALA A 628 -26.52 64.21 -24.01
N GLY A 629 -27.13 64.71 -22.92
CA GLY A 629 -27.90 63.90 -21.97
C GLY A 629 -27.07 63.05 -21.01
N LEU A 630 -26.16 63.68 -20.24
CA LEU A 630 -25.43 62.96 -19.18
C LEU A 630 -26.38 62.58 -18.03
N MET A 631 -26.33 61.32 -17.62
CA MET A 631 -27.20 60.75 -16.59
C MET A 631 -26.46 60.65 -15.27
N SER A 632 -26.91 61.35 -14.23
CA SER A 632 -26.23 61.30 -12.93
C SER A 632 -26.93 60.39 -11.93
N GLY A 633 -26.15 59.87 -10.98
CA GLY A 633 -26.67 59.07 -9.87
C GLY A 633 -27.34 57.77 -10.31
N TYR A 634 -26.84 57.15 -11.38
CA TYR A 634 -27.36 55.87 -11.86
C TYR A 634 -27.08 54.74 -10.86
N SER A 635 -28.07 53.90 -10.69
CA SER A 635 -27.94 52.67 -9.92
C SER A 635 -28.58 51.51 -10.64
N GLN A 636 -27.90 50.36 -10.58
CA GLN A 636 -28.39 49.11 -11.12
C GLN A 636 -28.22 48.00 -10.11
N HIS A 637 -29.29 47.24 -9.93
CA HIS A 637 -29.37 46.07 -9.06
C HIS A 637 -29.91 44.90 -9.88
N ASN A 638 -29.09 43.86 -10.04
CA ASN A 638 -29.48 42.63 -10.72
C ASN A 638 -30.07 41.68 -9.69
N ASN A 639 -31.40 41.71 -9.54
CA ASN A 639 -32.09 40.80 -8.63
C ASN A 639 -32.41 39.50 -9.35
N LEU A 640 -32.32 38.37 -8.67
CA LEU A 640 -32.43 37.06 -9.30
C LEU A 640 -33.53 36.24 -8.62
N LEU A 641 -34.54 35.82 -9.38
CA LEU A 641 -35.45 34.76 -8.95
C LEU A 641 -34.90 33.42 -9.44
N GLN A 642 -34.71 32.47 -8.53
CA GLN A 642 -34.09 31.18 -8.83
C GLN A 642 -35.03 30.05 -8.44
N VAL A 643 -35.17 29.07 -9.35
CA VAL A 643 -35.85 27.80 -9.07
C VAL A 643 -34.84 26.69 -9.22
N THR A 644 -34.52 26.01 -8.13
CA THR A 644 -33.43 25.02 -8.07
C THR A 644 -33.93 23.65 -7.64
N ILE A 645 -33.31 22.62 -8.19
CA ILE A 645 -33.38 21.24 -7.74
C ILE A 645 -32.02 20.90 -7.17
N GLY A 646 -31.97 20.27 -6.01
CA GLY A 646 -30.73 19.87 -5.38
C GLY A 646 -30.76 18.48 -4.80
N TYR A 647 -29.59 17.87 -4.66
CA TYR A 647 -29.41 16.63 -3.92
C TYR A 647 -28.37 16.83 -2.82
N THR A 648 -28.74 16.50 -1.58
CA THR A 648 -27.86 16.57 -0.41
C THR A 648 -27.56 15.16 0.08
N PHE A 649 -26.27 14.81 0.10
CA PHE A 649 -25.73 13.54 0.59
C PHE A 649 -25.78 13.50 2.13
N ARG A 650 -26.98 13.34 2.68
CA ARG A 650 -27.21 13.29 4.13
C ARG A 650 -27.29 11.86 4.69
N TYR A 651 -27.67 10.91 3.83
CA TYR A 651 -27.87 9.49 4.14
C TYR A 651 -26.63 8.67 3.75
#